data_AF-A0A7S4RYZ1-F1
#
_entry.id   AF-A0A7S4RYZ1-F1
#
_cell.length_a   1.000
_cell.length_b   1.000
_cell.length_c   1.000
_cell.angle_alpha   90.00
_cell.angle_beta   90.00
_cell.angle_gamma   90.00
#
_symmetry.space_group_name_H-M   'P 1'
#
loop_
_entity.id
_entity.type
_entity.pdbx_description
1 polymer ?
#
loop_
_entity_poly.entity_id
_entity_poly.type
_entity_poly.pdbx_seq_one_letter_code
_entity_poly.pdbx_strand_id
1 'polypeptide(L)'
;MGGFDVKQFLSYIQADGYEPLTVEAMAYLIEDPEVAQEVADKVCADERSNNILTAVLSGGAFRPGQLFALNDQLDIALKVDNDRFINEVMAAANATEMALYGSGYWADHWEYYLDLINNYLAIYPDGEEQLMYDNELRYFFSTATVKPRSEKYVLDLTQDGKGKHVLQLDSTTFDEEKVAEQEAYRNTNTGIIGTDAYWQRIAGGGAAFKSTPIAKLFLLGTIKFATRDAYGMGIEYEGGRPGWNDAMNGLPGMVGSGMPETYEMYLLLKYVKKVADTYSRGIVIPTELADLVQKIEAAQDLLESTGYQDPEDLPLDVPPELFNYWDVVAAAREDYRNNVQYYFNGTTVELSANDVSSMLSRWISQVELGMARAMKIASRGMNDDGTSGVPPAYFSYNVTKWVKNGGKNDKGLPLVNAKAMKVGTFPLFLEGPVRYMKTVTDEETKGNMYDLVMASGLRDHGLNMYFISADLKGQSYDMGRMMAFASGWLENHSIWLHMSYKYYLELIRGNLYDQFFSEMRGGGMLPFMDPDVYGRSLMECSSFLASSAFPDPATQGRGFSARLSGSTAEFLSMWVLMFIGPEPFILADDGSLQMQLVPALPSWLFEDLDDDLPGTYDEDGNLIVTFKLFRSIIVTYHNSEGGNLYGVSPNSYKITKDDGTSVTVDGGVIPTDEAIAIRKVFGIVSIDAYF
;
A
#
# COMPACT_ATOMS: atom_id res chain seq x y z
N MET A 1 -16.76 2.89 14.04
CA MET A 1 -16.19 4.17 13.52
C MET A 1 -14.73 3.92 13.17
N GLY A 2 -14.16 4.66 12.22
CA GLY A 2 -12.73 4.55 11.83
C GLY A 2 -12.39 3.55 10.71
N GLY A 3 -13.11 2.43 10.58
CA GLY A 3 -12.78 1.40 9.57
C GLY A 3 -13.34 1.64 8.16
N PHE A 4 -13.80 2.84 7.83
CA PHE A 4 -14.44 3.11 6.52
C PHE A 4 -13.45 2.92 5.38
N ASP A 5 -12.30 3.59 5.42
CA ASP A 5 -11.27 3.50 4.37
C ASP A 5 -10.78 2.06 4.21
N VAL A 6 -10.55 1.35 5.32
CA VAL A 6 -10.15 -0.06 5.29
C VAL A 6 -11.18 -0.91 4.53
N LYS A 7 -12.48 -0.78 4.88
CA LYS A 7 -13.53 -1.57 4.22
C LYS A 7 -13.73 -1.18 2.75
N GLN A 8 -13.61 0.10 2.43
CA GLN A 8 -13.68 0.59 1.06
C GLN A 8 -12.55 -0.01 0.21
N PHE A 9 -11.29 0.14 0.63
CA PHE A 9 -10.15 -0.34 -0.12
C PHE A 9 -10.09 -1.87 -0.20
N LEU A 10 -10.43 -2.57 0.88
CA LEU A 10 -10.53 -4.03 0.84
C LEU A 10 -11.68 -4.50 -0.06
N SER A 11 -12.77 -3.73 -0.23
CA SER A 11 -13.82 -4.06 -1.20
C SER A 11 -13.32 -3.96 -2.64
N TYR A 12 -12.33 -3.10 -2.91
CA TYR A 12 -11.75 -2.95 -4.25
C TYR A 12 -10.82 -4.09 -4.69
N ILE A 13 -10.45 -5.00 -3.79
CA ILE A 13 -9.76 -6.24 -4.17
C ILE A 13 -10.65 -7.01 -5.16
N GLN A 14 -10.12 -7.23 -6.36
CA GLN A 14 -10.73 -8.04 -7.41
C GLN A 14 -10.61 -9.54 -7.10
N ALA A 15 -11.45 -10.35 -7.75
CA ALA A 15 -11.38 -11.81 -7.63
C ALA A 15 -10.01 -12.37 -8.05
N ASP A 16 -9.30 -11.70 -8.96
CA ASP A 16 -7.99 -12.12 -9.46
C ASP A 16 -6.81 -11.44 -8.74
N GLY A 17 -7.05 -10.78 -7.61
CA GLY A 17 -6.01 -10.22 -6.74
C GLY A 17 -5.37 -8.91 -7.24
N TYR A 18 -6.04 -8.19 -8.14
CA TYR A 18 -5.70 -6.82 -8.54
C TYR A 18 -6.73 -5.81 -8.02
N GLU A 19 -6.55 -4.55 -8.40
CA GLU A 19 -7.34 -3.42 -7.93
C GLU A 19 -7.54 -2.38 -9.05
N PRO A 20 -8.60 -1.54 -8.96
CA PRO A 20 -8.80 -0.44 -9.88
C PRO A 20 -7.66 0.59 -9.81
N LEU A 21 -7.45 1.33 -10.91
CA LEU A 21 -6.46 2.39 -10.98
C LEU A 21 -6.94 3.65 -10.25
N THR A 22 -8.20 4.02 -10.42
CA THR A 22 -8.75 5.27 -9.92
C THR A 22 -9.88 5.00 -8.93
N VAL A 23 -9.75 5.54 -7.72
CA VAL A 23 -10.86 5.67 -6.77
C VAL A 23 -11.64 6.93 -7.13
N GLU A 24 -12.92 6.75 -7.41
CA GLU A 24 -13.82 7.82 -7.78
C GLU A 24 -14.53 8.39 -6.55
N ALA A 25 -15.05 9.62 -6.65
CA ALA A 25 -15.84 10.16 -5.56
C ALA A 25 -17.04 9.24 -5.27
N MET A 26 -17.33 9.05 -3.98
CA MET A 26 -18.45 8.21 -3.52
C MET A 26 -19.75 8.62 -4.21
N ALA A 27 -20.53 7.62 -4.58
CA ALA A 27 -21.92 7.81 -4.95
C ALA A 27 -22.81 7.48 -3.74
N TYR A 28 -24.00 8.04 -3.69
CA TYR A 28 -24.93 7.86 -2.59
C TYR A 28 -26.26 7.36 -3.14
N LEU A 29 -26.91 6.48 -2.40
CA LEU A 29 -28.19 5.89 -2.79
C LEU A 29 -29.14 5.90 -1.59
N ILE A 30 -30.39 6.28 -1.83
CA ILE A 30 -31.48 6.03 -0.89
C ILE A 30 -32.30 4.88 -1.49
N GLU A 31 -32.14 3.68 -0.91
CA GLU A 31 -32.74 2.45 -1.43
C GLU A 31 -34.26 2.40 -1.22
N ASP A 32 -34.73 2.97 -0.11
CA ASP A 32 -36.13 3.00 0.27
C ASP A 32 -36.82 4.27 -0.24
N PRO A 33 -37.78 4.17 -1.19
CA PRO A 33 -38.52 5.31 -1.68
C PRO A 33 -39.32 6.05 -0.59
N GLU A 34 -39.74 5.37 0.48
CA GLU A 34 -40.42 6.01 1.61
C GLU A 34 -39.47 6.92 2.38
N VAL A 35 -38.23 6.48 2.61
CA VAL A 35 -37.18 7.31 3.23
C VAL A 35 -36.83 8.51 2.35
N ALA A 36 -36.75 8.31 1.02
CA ALA A 36 -36.54 9.42 0.08
C ALA A 36 -37.67 10.46 0.16
N GLN A 37 -38.91 10.00 0.30
CA GLN A 37 -40.08 10.86 0.50
C GLN A 37 -40.02 11.61 1.83
N GLU A 38 -39.66 10.95 2.94
CA GLU A 38 -39.49 11.60 4.24
C GLU A 38 -38.43 12.70 4.21
N VAL A 39 -37.31 12.47 3.53
CA VAL A 39 -36.27 13.49 3.33
C VAL A 39 -36.84 14.67 2.55
N ALA A 40 -37.54 14.41 1.44
CA ALA A 40 -38.16 15.46 0.63
C ALA A 40 -39.19 16.27 1.43
N ASP A 41 -39.98 15.63 2.30
CA ASP A 41 -40.96 16.28 3.18
C ASP A 41 -40.28 17.25 4.16
N LYS A 42 -39.08 16.92 4.66
CA LYS A 42 -38.32 17.78 5.58
C LYS A 42 -37.72 19.01 4.91
N VAL A 43 -37.35 18.92 3.63
CA VAL A 43 -36.51 19.94 2.97
C VAL A 43 -37.21 20.77 1.89
N CYS A 44 -38.27 20.27 1.25
CA CYS A 44 -38.98 20.99 0.19
C CYS A 44 -40.06 21.94 0.72
N ALA A 45 -40.26 23.06 0.01
CA ALA A 45 -41.21 24.12 0.35
C ALA A 45 -42.63 23.88 -0.20
N ASP A 46 -42.76 23.07 -1.25
CA ASP A 46 -44.03 22.80 -1.94
C ASP A 46 -44.13 21.36 -2.47
N GLU A 47 -45.34 20.94 -2.84
CA GLU A 47 -45.67 19.57 -3.29
C GLU A 47 -45.02 19.20 -4.63
N ARG A 48 -44.83 20.16 -5.56
CA ARG A 48 -44.17 19.89 -6.85
C ARG A 48 -42.70 19.58 -6.61
N SER A 49 -42.01 20.44 -5.86
CA SER A 49 -40.59 20.29 -5.51
C SER A 49 -40.35 19.01 -4.73
N ASN A 50 -41.26 18.67 -3.81
CA ASN A 50 -41.23 17.44 -3.05
C ASN A 50 -41.31 16.19 -3.96
N ASN A 51 -42.33 16.09 -4.82
CA ASN A 51 -42.48 14.96 -5.74
C ASN A 51 -41.27 14.77 -6.67
N ILE A 52 -40.70 15.87 -7.18
CA ILE A 52 -39.52 15.83 -8.04
C ILE A 52 -38.30 15.33 -7.26
N LEU A 53 -38.06 15.88 -6.06
CA LEU A 53 -36.91 15.48 -5.25
C LEU A 53 -37.02 14.01 -4.81
N THR A 54 -38.20 13.53 -4.41
CA THR A 54 -38.42 12.11 -4.10
C THR A 54 -38.03 11.24 -5.30
N ALA A 55 -38.47 11.59 -6.51
CA ALA A 55 -38.14 10.85 -7.72
C ALA A 55 -36.63 10.89 -8.06
N VAL A 56 -35.94 12.00 -7.78
CA VAL A 56 -34.48 12.10 -7.95
C VAL A 56 -33.75 11.20 -6.94
N LEU A 57 -34.13 11.29 -5.65
CA LEU A 57 -33.48 10.56 -4.56
C LEU A 57 -33.71 9.05 -4.63
N SER A 58 -34.89 8.61 -5.07
CA SER A 58 -35.24 7.19 -5.28
C SER A 58 -34.90 6.68 -6.69
N GLY A 59 -34.47 7.57 -7.59
CA GLY A 59 -34.24 7.27 -9.00
C GLY A 59 -32.91 6.58 -9.32
N GLY A 60 -32.01 6.50 -8.34
CA GLY A 60 -30.70 5.85 -8.47
C GLY A 60 -29.60 6.57 -7.71
N ALA A 61 -28.36 6.16 -7.92
CA ALA A 61 -27.22 6.75 -7.24
C ALA A 61 -26.95 8.20 -7.69
N PHE A 62 -26.57 9.06 -6.76
CA PHE A 62 -26.27 10.48 -7.01
C PHE A 62 -24.97 10.91 -6.32
N ARG A 63 -24.42 12.07 -6.73
CA ARG A 63 -23.34 12.77 -5.99
C ARG A 63 -23.87 14.07 -5.39
N PRO A 64 -23.40 14.50 -4.20
CA PRO A 64 -23.85 15.74 -3.55
C PRO A 64 -23.81 16.98 -4.46
N GLY A 65 -22.70 17.16 -5.20
CA GLY A 65 -22.57 18.27 -6.15
C GLY A 65 -23.57 18.23 -7.30
N GLN A 66 -24.00 17.03 -7.74
CA GLN A 66 -25.02 16.88 -8.77
C GLN A 66 -26.41 17.25 -8.25
N LEU A 67 -26.72 16.99 -6.98
CA LEU A 67 -28.01 17.36 -6.39
C LEU A 67 -28.22 18.88 -6.39
N PHE A 68 -27.19 19.67 -6.08
CA PHE A 68 -27.31 21.13 -6.15
C PHE A 68 -27.58 21.60 -7.58
N ALA A 69 -26.84 21.08 -8.57
CA ALA A 69 -27.09 21.40 -9.97
C ALA A 69 -28.49 20.96 -10.45
N LEU A 70 -28.98 19.81 -9.98
CA LEU A 70 -30.32 19.31 -10.28
C LEU A 70 -31.41 20.17 -9.64
N ASN A 71 -31.23 20.62 -8.39
CA ASN A 71 -32.18 21.51 -7.73
C ASN A 71 -32.35 22.81 -8.53
N ASP A 72 -31.26 23.39 -9.01
CA ASP A 72 -31.27 24.60 -9.83
C ASP A 72 -31.92 24.35 -11.21
N GLN A 73 -31.58 23.23 -11.87
CA GLN A 73 -32.11 22.89 -13.20
C GLN A 73 -33.60 22.53 -13.19
N LEU A 74 -34.07 21.87 -12.13
CA LEU A 74 -35.44 21.39 -11.99
C LEU A 74 -36.35 22.35 -11.22
N ASP A 75 -35.81 23.49 -10.77
CA ASP A 75 -36.53 24.53 -10.03
C ASP A 75 -37.16 23.97 -8.75
N ILE A 76 -36.38 23.23 -7.96
CA ILE A 76 -36.78 22.61 -6.70
C ILE A 76 -36.68 23.65 -5.58
N ALA A 77 -37.83 24.09 -5.04
CA ALA A 77 -37.87 25.05 -3.96
C ALA A 77 -37.63 24.37 -2.59
N LEU A 78 -36.53 24.72 -1.94
CA LEU A 78 -36.17 24.28 -0.60
C LEU A 78 -36.71 25.26 0.47
N LYS A 79 -37.15 24.75 1.61
CA LYS A 79 -37.51 25.54 2.81
C LYS A 79 -36.39 25.60 3.86
N VAL A 80 -35.25 24.98 3.55
CA VAL A 80 -34.03 24.94 4.38
C VAL A 80 -32.85 25.47 3.56
N ASP A 81 -31.74 25.80 4.22
CA ASP A 81 -30.50 26.15 3.53
C ASP A 81 -29.79 24.91 2.93
N ASN A 82 -28.76 25.16 2.11
CA ASN A 82 -28.02 24.11 1.41
C ASN A 82 -27.32 23.13 2.38
N ASP A 83 -26.82 23.64 3.51
CA ASP A 83 -26.12 22.83 4.51
C ASP A 83 -27.09 21.85 5.17
N ARG A 84 -28.26 22.32 5.61
CA ARG A 84 -29.28 21.46 6.19
C ARG A 84 -29.88 20.51 5.16
N PHE A 85 -30.12 20.97 3.93
CA PHE A 85 -30.60 20.12 2.84
C PHE A 85 -29.68 18.92 2.63
N ILE A 86 -28.38 19.17 2.42
CA ILE A 86 -27.46 18.08 2.15
C ILE A 86 -27.27 17.18 3.37
N ASN A 87 -27.26 17.72 4.59
CA ASN A 87 -27.15 16.90 5.80
C ASN A 87 -28.33 15.93 5.97
N GLU A 88 -29.57 16.35 5.70
CA GLU A 88 -30.74 15.47 5.78
C GLU A 88 -30.70 14.37 4.70
N VAL A 89 -30.29 14.70 3.48
CA VAL A 89 -30.11 13.72 2.39
C VAL A 89 -29.02 12.70 2.75
N MET A 90 -27.86 13.19 3.20
CA MET A 90 -26.69 12.36 3.47
C MET A 90 -26.87 11.48 4.71
N ALA A 91 -27.66 11.92 5.69
CA ALA A 91 -28.02 11.11 6.84
C ALA A 91 -28.90 9.90 6.48
N ALA A 92 -29.67 10.01 5.39
CA ALA A 92 -30.57 8.96 4.91
C ALA A 92 -29.94 8.07 3.83
N ALA A 93 -28.87 8.52 3.19
CA ALA A 93 -28.26 7.83 2.06
C ALA A 93 -27.15 6.87 2.48
N ASN A 94 -27.11 5.72 1.80
CA ASN A 94 -26.02 4.77 1.89
C ASN A 94 -24.91 5.17 0.92
N ALA A 95 -23.70 5.28 1.44
CA ALA A 95 -22.51 5.53 0.63
C ALA A 95 -22.15 4.28 -0.16
N THR A 96 -21.82 4.44 -1.44
CA THR A 96 -21.37 3.38 -2.32
C THR A 96 -20.02 3.73 -2.92
N GLU A 97 -19.08 2.80 -2.79
CA GLU A 97 -17.72 2.90 -3.30
C GLU A 97 -17.72 2.86 -4.83
N MET A 98 -16.96 3.77 -5.47
CA MET A 98 -16.86 3.85 -6.92
C MET A 98 -15.40 3.80 -7.33
N ALA A 99 -15.08 3.02 -8.37
CA ALA A 99 -13.74 2.96 -8.92
C ALA A 99 -13.79 2.55 -10.40
N LEU A 100 -12.76 2.92 -11.15
CA LEU A 100 -12.67 2.63 -12.58
C LEU A 100 -11.35 1.92 -12.91
N TYR A 101 -11.44 0.98 -13.84
CA TYR A 101 -10.25 0.50 -14.53
C TYR A 101 -9.69 1.62 -15.42
N GLY A 102 -8.36 1.73 -15.45
CA GLY A 102 -7.64 2.67 -16.30
C GLY A 102 -6.82 1.96 -17.38
N SER A 103 -5.62 1.48 -17.01
CA SER A 103 -4.75 0.76 -17.96
C SER A 103 -3.71 -0.12 -17.27
N GLY A 104 -3.73 -1.43 -17.52
CA GLY A 104 -2.88 -2.39 -16.82
C GLY A 104 -3.13 -2.43 -15.31
N TYR A 105 -2.35 -3.25 -14.60
CA TYR A 105 -2.40 -3.34 -13.14
C TYR A 105 -1.00 -3.19 -12.55
N TRP A 106 -0.82 -2.17 -11.71
CA TRP A 106 0.43 -1.90 -10.99
C TRP A 106 0.68 -2.97 -9.95
N ALA A 107 1.95 -3.33 -9.80
CA ALA A 107 2.33 -4.48 -8.99
C ALA A 107 2.26 -4.18 -7.48
N ASP A 108 2.33 -2.90 -7.07
CA ASP A 108 2.45 -2.45 -5.67
C ASP A 108 1.14 -1.93 -5.06
N HIS A 109 0.09 -1.69 -5.85
CA HIS A 109 -1.11 -0.99 -5.38
C HIS A 109 -1.82 -1.70 -4.20
N TRP A 110 -1.75 -3.01 -4.10
CA TRP A 110 -2.34 -3.79 -3.00
C TRP A 110 -1.53 -3.72 -1.69
N GLU A 111 -0.26 -3.29 -1.74
CA GLU A 111 0.63 -3.27 -0.56
C GLU A 111 0.11 -2.35 0.54
N TYR A 112 -0.56 -1.26 0.14
CA TYR A 112 -1.06 -0.23 1.06
C TYR A 112 -2.24 -0.70 1.94
N TYR A 113 -2.82 -1.87 1.68
CA TYR A 113 -3.93 -2.38 2.51
C TYR A 113 -3.51 -2.67 3.94
N LEU A 114 -2.31 -3.22 4.16
CA LEU A 114 -1.80 -3.43 5.51
C LEU A 114 -1.50 -2.11 6.21
N ASP A 115 -1.01 -1.10 5.49
CA ASP A 115 -0.78 0.22 6.08
C ASP A 115 -2.10 0.85 6.58
N LEU A 116 -3.20 0.71 5.81
CA LEU A 116 -4.54 1.14 6.24
C LEU A 116 -5.04 0.37 7.47
N ILE A 117 -4.85 -0.96 7.49
CA ILE A 117 -5.22 -1.81 8.63
C ILE A 117 -4.41 -1.42 9.87
N ASN A 118 -3.10 -1.27 9.74
CA ASN A 118 -2.21 -0.89 10.84
C ASN A 118 -2.56 0.49 11.40
N ASN A 119 -2.85 1.46 10.53
CA ASN A 119 -3.32 2.79 10.96
C ASN A 119 -4.66 2.73 11.71
N TYR A 120 -5.58 1.86 11.28
CA TYR A 120 -6.83 1.63 12.02
C TYR A 120 -6.57 0.98 13.38
N LEU A 121 -5.73 -0.06 13.43
CA LEU A 121 -5.43 -0.81 14.65
C LEU A 121 -4.61 -0.01 15.66
N ALA A 122 -3.80 0.97 15.22
CA ALA A 122 -3.13 1.90 16.11
C ALA A 122 -4.11 2.74 16.96
N ILE A 123 -5.37 2.89 16.51
CA ILE A 123 -6.43 3.62 17.22
C ILE A 123 -7.50 2.68 17.80
N TYR A 124 -7.78 1.57 17.13
CA TYR A 124 -8.82 0.61 17.47
C TYR A 124 -8.27 -0.83 17.57
N PRO A 125 -7.30 -1.10 18.47
CA PRO A 125 -6.74 -2.45 18.61
C PRO A 125 -7.78 -3.46 19.11
N ASP A 126 -8.76 -3.00 19.91
CA ASP A 126 -9.97 -3.73 20.34
C ASP A 126 -10.93 -4.07 19.18
N GLY A 127 -10.73 -3.50 17.99
CA GLY A 127 -11.60 -3.67 16.83
C GLY A 127 -11.13 -4.72 15.81
N GLU A 128 -9.96 -5.35 15.99
CA GLU A 128 -9.35 -6.22 14.97
C GLU A 128 -10.25 -7.41 14.62
N GLU A 129 -10.72 -8.16 15.61
CA GLU A 129 -11.57 -9.34 15.37
C GLU A 129 -12.83 -8.98 14.60
N GLN A 130 -13.54 -7.95 15.07
CA GLN A 130 -14.78 -7.48 14.46
C GLN A 130 -14.52 -7.00 13.04
N LEU A 131 -13.45 -6.23 12.82
CA LEU A 131 -13.08 -5.77 11.49
C LEU A 131 -12.85 -6.98 10.56
N MET A 132 -12.06 -7.95 11.00
CA MET A 132 -11.58 -9.05 10.17
C MET A 132 -12.65 -10.09 9.83
N TYR A 133 -13.55 -10.40 10.77
CA TYR A 133 -14.50 -11.50 10.61
C TYR A 133 -15.98 -11.08 10.52
N ASP A 134 -16.36 -9.95 11.09
CA ASP A 134 -17.79 -9.61 11.27
C ASP A 134 -18.26 -8.53 10.26
N ASN A 135 -17.53 -8.39 9.15
CA ASN A 135 -17.92 -7.54 8.02
C ASN A 135 -17.96 -8.38 6.74
N GLU A 136 -18.86 -8.06 5.83
CA GLU A 136 -18.94 -8.69 4.51
C GLU A 136 -18.67 -7.67 3.42
N LEU A 137 -17.60 -7.89 2.65
CA LEU A 137 -17.14 -6.98 1.61
C LEU A 137 -17.31 -7.63 0.22
N ARG A 138 -17.67 -6.80 -0.76
CA ARG A 138 -17.81 -7.19 -2.17
C ARG A 138 -16.45 -7.28 -2.85
N TYR A 139 -16.37 -7.87 -4.04
CA TYR A 139 -15.17 -7.84 -4.90
C TYR A 139 -15.38 -6.91 -6.08
N PHE A 140 -14.39 -6.09 -6.41
CA PHE A 140 -14.50 -5.20 -7.57
C PHE A 140 -14.55 -6.01 -8.87
N PHE A 141 -15.47 -5.64 -9.76
CA PHE A 141 -15.61 -6.20 -11.10
C PHE A 141 -14.95 -5.27 -12.11
N SER A 142 -13.73 -5.61 -12.52
CA SER A 142 -13.02 -4.88 -13.57
C SER A 142 -13.47 -5.30 -14.96
N THR A 143 -13.54 -4.33 -15.87
CA THR A 143 -13.78 -4.55 -17.30
C THR A 143 -12.53 -5.03 -18.05
N ALA A 144 -11.41 -5.20 -17.36
CA ALA A 144 -10.18 -5.73 -17.92
C ALA A 144 -9.82 -7.09 -17.33
N THR A 145 -9.16 -7.90 -18.15
CA THR A 145 -8.70 -9.25 -17.78
C THR A 145 -7.20 -9.37 -18.08
N VAL A 146 -6.44 -9.95 -17.15
CA VAL A 146 -5.04 -10.30 -17.38
C VAL A 146 -4.95 -11.54 -18.27
N LYS A 147 -4.25 -11.42 -19.40
CA LYS A 147 -4.05 -12.51 -20.35
C LYS A 147 -3.17 -13.62 -19.76
N PRO A 148 -3.40 -14.90 -20.12
CA PRO A 148 -2.49 -15.99 -19.78
C PRO A 148 -1.14 -15.83 -20.51
N ARG A 149 -0.07 -16.43 -19.99
CA ARG A 149 1.28 -16.40 -20.59
C ARG A 149 1.29 -16.82 -22.05
N SER A 150 0.46 -17.79 -22.44
CA SER A 150 0.32 -18.25 -23.83
C SER A 150 -0.13 -17.16 -24.82
N GLU A 151 -0.72 -16.07 -24.32
CA GLU A 151 -1.25 -14.96 -25.13
C GLU A 151 -0.45 -13.67 -25.00
N LYS A 152 0.44 -13.56 -24.01
CA LYS A 152 1.27 -12.36 -23.77
C LYS A 152 2.77 -12.57 -23.97
N TYR A 153 3.26 -13.81 -24.08
CA TYR A 153 4.67 -14.07 -24.38
C TYR A 153 4.92 -14.05 -25.89
N VAL A 154 5.45 -12.92 -26.35
CA VAL A 154 5.65 -12.58 -27.76
C VAL A 154 7.11 -12.78 -28.15
N LEU A 155 7.35 -13.51 -29.24
CA LEU A 155 8.68 -13.68 -29.82
C LEU A 155 8.99 -12.54 -30.80
N ASP A 156 9.96 -11.70 -30.45
CA ASP A 156 10.42 -10.59 -31.30
C ASP A 156 11.95 -10.61 -31.51
N LEU A 157 12.45 -9.73 -32.37
CA LEU A 157 13.88 -9.47 -32.55
C LEU A 157 14.42 -8.65 -31.38
N THR A 158 15.64 -8.96 -30.96
CA THR A 158 16.38 -8.10 -30.02
C THR A 158 16.55 -6.69 -30.61
N GLN A 159 16.72 -5.67 -29.76
CA GLN A 159 16.85 -4.26 -30.20
C GLN A 159 17.99 -4.06 -31.21
N ASP A 160 19.09 -4.82 -31.09
CA ASP A 160 20.22 -4.79 -32.01
C ASP A 160 20.00 -5.58 -33.32
N GLY A 161 18.86 -6.25 -33.44
CA GLY A 161 18.44 -7.05 -34.60
C GLY A 161 19.21 -8.36 -34.80
N LYS A 162 20.09 -8.75 -33.87
CA LYS A 162 20.99 -9.92 -34.05
C LYS A 162 20.42 -11.23 -33.55
N GLY A 163 19.38 -11.18 -32.73
CA GLY A 163 18.78 -12.36 -32.12
C GLY A 163 17.27 -12.25 -31.99
N LYS A 164 16.69 -13.23 -31.31
CA LYS A 164 15.28 -13.20 -30.89
C LYS A 164 15.22 -13.32 -29.38
N HIS A 165 14.22 -12.69 -28.79
CA HIS A 165 13.89 -12.79 -27.39
C HIS A 165 12.38 -12.90 -27.19
N VAL A 166 11.98 -13.28 -25.98
CA VAL A 166 10.57 -13.32 -25.59
C VAL A 166 10.28 -12.11 -24.72
N LEU A 167 9.26 -11.35 -25.09
CA LEU A 167 8.75 -10.20 -24.33
C LEU A 167 7.35 -10.50 -23.82
N GLN A 168 7.00 -9.97 -22.65
CA GLN A 168 5.63 -9.98 -22.15
C GLN A 168 4.91 -8.70 -22.58
N LEU A 169 4.04 -8.77 -23.59
CA LEU A 169 3.38 -7.60 -24.17
C LEU A 169 1.86 -7.68 -24.04
N ASP A 170 1.20 -6.53 -24.00
CA ASP A 170 -0.26 -6.41 -24.03
C ASP A 170 -0.95 -7.28 -22.97
N SER A 171 -0.42 -7.24 -21.74
CA SER A 171 -0.72 -8.18 -20.64
C SER A 171 -2.18 -8.15 -20.17
N THR A 172 -2.90 -7.07 -20.46
CA THR A 172 -4.33 -6.91 -20.15
C THR A 172 -5.11 -6.65 -21.41
N THR A 173 -6.34 -7.14 -21.49
CA THR A 173 -7.31 -6.75 -22.51
C THR A 173 -8.56 -6.15 -21.86
N PHE A 174 -9.19 -5.20 -22.56
CA PHE A 174 -10.58 -4.87 -22.27
C PHE A 174 -11.45 -6.05 -22.71
N ASP A 175 -12.33 -6.49 -21.81
CA ASP A 175 -13.24 -7.59 -22.02
C ASP A 175 -14.59 -7.03 -22.44
N GLU A 176 -14.90 -7.12 -23.74
CA GLU A 176 -16.11 -6.52 -24.32
C GLU A 176 -17.39 -7.07 -23.68
N GLU A 177 -17.39 -8.32 -23.22
CA GLU A 177 -18.54 -8.92 -22.55
C GLU A 177 -18.74 -8.32 -21.15
N LYS A 178 -17.66 -8.12 -20.38
CA LYS A 178 -17.75 -7.44 -19.08
C LYS A 178 -18.20 -5.99 -19.22
N VAL A 179 -17.72 -5.29 -20.26
CA VAL A 179 -18.16 -3.92 -20.56
C VAL A 179 -19.66 -3.89 -20.88
N ALA A 180 -20.13 -4.79 -21.74
CA ALA A 180 -21.54 -4.89 -22.08
C ALA A 180 -22.41 -5.21 -20.85
N GLU A 181 -21.91 -6.06 -19.94
CA GLU A 181 -22.60 -6.38 -18.70
C GLU A 181 -22.71 -5.16 -17.77
N GLN A 182 -21.64 -4.38 -17.61
CA GLN A 182 -21.71 -3.13 -16.83
C GLN A 182 -22.69 -2.12 -17.45
N GLU A 183 -22.68 -1.98 -18.77
CA GLU A 183 -23.59 -1.08 -19.49
C GLU A 183 -25.06 -1.49 -19.34
N ALA A 184 -25.37 -2.77 -19.13
CA ALA A 184 -26.73 -3.24 -18.90
C ALA A 184 -27.35 -2.69 -17.60
N TYR A 185 -26.54 -2.22 -16.65
CA TYR A 185 -26.99 -1.56 -15.42
C TYR A 185 -27.24 -0.06 -15.60
N ARG A 186 -27.07 0.50 -16.80
CA ARG A 186 -27.31 1.92 -17.05
C ARG A 186 -28.79 2.25 -16.89
N ASN A 187 -29.08 3.12 -15.93
CA ASN A 187 -30.42 3.66 -15.75
C ASN A 187 -30.77 4.54 -16.97
N THR A 188 -31.88 4.23 -17.64
CA THR A 188 -32.29 4.93 -18.86
C THR A 188 -32.74 6.38 -18.63
N ASN A 189 -33.11 6.74 -17.40
CA ASN A 189 -33.58 8.08 -17.05
C ASN A 189 -32.42 8.99 -16.62
N THR A 190 -31.49 8.48 -15.80
CA THR A 190 -30.36 9.28 -15.28
C THR A 190 -29.09 9.14 -16.10
N GLY A 191 -28.99 8.09 -16.93
CA GLY A 191 -27.76 7.74 -17.64
C GLY A 191 -26.65 7.20 -16.73
N ILE A 192 -26.89 7.04 -15.43
CA ILE A 192 -25.90 6.56 -14.46
C ILE A 192 -25.93 5.03 -14.43
N ILE A 193 -24.75 4.41 -14.48
CA ILE A 193 -24.61 2.96 -14.29
C ILE A 193 -24.89 2.62 -12.82
N GLY A 194 -25.82 1.69 -12.59
CA GLY A 194 -26.12 1.19 -11.26
C GLY A 194 -24.88 0.67 -10.54
N THR A 195 -24.80 0.91 -9.24
CA THR A 195 -23.61 0.59 -8.43
C THR A 195 -23.27 -0.90 -8.40
N ASP A 196 -24.26 -1.78 -8.55
CA ASP A 196 -24.08 -3.23 -8.65
C ASP A 196 -23.33 -3.71 -9.89
N ALA A 197 -23.19 -2.86 -10.92
CA ALA A 197 -22.40 -3.16 -12.11
C ALA A 197 -20.92 -3.40 -11.79
N TYR A 198 -20.40 -2.70 -10.79
CA TYR A 198 -18.97 -2.66 -10.45
C TYR A 198 -18.54 -3.75 -9.47
N TRP A 199 -19.43 -4.69 -9.14
CA TRP A 199 -19.17 -5.76 -8.17
C TRP A 199 -19.28 -7.15 -8.79
N GLN A 200 -18.35 -8.02 -8.45
CA GLN A 200 -18.30 -9.40 -8.93
C GLN A 200 -19.53 -10.15 -8.41
N ARG A 201 -20.22 -10.86 -9.30
CA ARG A 201 -21.50 -11.54 -9.00
C ARG A 201 -21.35 -13.04 -8.91
N ILE A 202 -22.38 -13.67 -8.35
CA ILE A 202 -22.60 -15.12 -8.44
C ILE A 202 -23.18 -15.45 -9.83
N ALA A 203 -22.78 -16.60 -10.38
CA ALA A 203 -23.24 -17.09 -11.67
C ALA A 203 -24.77 -17.16 -11.77
N GLY A 204 -25.31 -16.94 -12.97
CA GLY A 204 -26.76 -16.94 -13.22
C GLY A 204 -27.47 -15.62 -12.88
N GLY A 205 -26.73 -14.51 -12.81
CA GLY A 205 -27.28 -13.19 -12.47
C GLY A 205 -27.55 -13.01 -10.97
N GLY A 206 -26.79 -13.72 -10.14
CA GLY A 206 -26.91 -13.65 -8.68
C GLY A 206 -26.40 -12.33 -8.10
N ALA A 207 -26.59 -12.16 -6.79
CA ALA A 207 -26.12 -11.00 -6.04
C ALA A 207 -24.57 -10.87 -6.10
N ALA A 208 -24.07 -9.70 -5.72
CA ALA A 208 -22.64 -9.50 -5.51
C ALA A 208 -22.09 -10.53 -4.50
N PHE A 209 -21.02 -11.23 -4.87
CA PHE A 209 -20.36 -12.16 -3.97
C PHE A 209 -19.64 -11.39 -2.86
N LYS A 210 -19.75 -11.87 -1.62
CA LYS A 210 -19.17 -11.23 -0.45
C LYS A 210 -18.25 -12.17 0.30
N SER A 211 -17.25 -11.60 0.95
CA SER A 211 -16.35 -12.33 1.85
C SER A 211 -15.94 -11.44 3.00
N THR A 212 -15.50 -12.06 4.09
CA THR A 212 -14.92 -11.32 5.22
C THR A 212 -13.59 -10.68 4.82
N PRO A 213 -13.18 -9.56 5.45
CA PRO A 213 -11.87 -8.95 5.20
C PRO A 213 -10.71 -9.94 5.28
N ILE A 214 -10.70 -10.83 6.28
CA ILE A 214 -9.65 -11.85 6.41
C ILE A 214 -9.64 -12.85 5.23
N ALA A 215 -10.81 -13.22 4.70
CA ALA A 215 -10.90 -14.07 3.52
C ALA A 215 -10.41 -13.35 2.24
N LYS A 216 -10.67 -12.05 2.11
CA LYS A 216 -10.14 -11.24 1.00
C LYS A 216 -8.61 -11.09 1.07
N LEU A 217 -8.06 -10.88 2.28
CA LEU A 217 -6.61 -10.82 2.51
C LEU A 217 -5.94 -12.18 2.25
N PHE A 218 -6.59 -13.28 2.64
CA PHE A 218 -6.13 -14.63 2.33
C PHE A 218 -6.14 -14.90 0.81
N LEU A 219 -7.19 -14.50 0.10
CA LEU A 219 -7.25 -14.54 -1.37
C LEU A 219 -6.09 -13.77 -1.98
N LEU A 220 -5.89 -12.53 -1.56
CA LEU A 220 -4.80 -11.69 -2.05
C LEU A 220 -3.44 -12.35 -1.81
N GLY A 221 -3.16 -12.81 -0.58
CA GLY A 221 -1.91 -13.50 -0.24
C GLY A 221 -1.68 -14.76 -1.07
N THR A 222 -2.74 -15.55 -1.31
CA THR A 222 -2.67 -16.75 -2.16
C THR A 222 -2.31 -16.42 -3.60
N ILE A 223 -2.96 -15.40 -4.18
CA ILE A 223 -2.70 -14.99 -5.56
C ILE A 223 -1.30 -14.41 -5.72
N LYS A 224 -0.85 -13.56 -4.79
CA LYS A 224 0.51 -13.00 -4.81
C LYS A 224 1.57 -14.09 -4.63
N PHE A 225 1.34 -15.06 -3.75
CA PHE A 225 2.22 -16.22 -3.59
C PHE A 225 2.32 -17.07 -4.87
N ALA A 226 1.19 -17.25 -5.57
CA ALA A 226 1.14 -17.91 -6.87
C ALA A 226 1.68 -17.04 -8.03
N THR A 227 2.06 -15.80 -7.75
CA THR A 227 2.61 -14.84 -8.71
C THR A 227 4.08 -14.54 -8.47
N ARG A 228 4.78 -15.41 -7.75
CA ARG A 228 6.24 -15.34 -7.66
C ARG A 228 6.90 -15.80 -8.95
N ASP A 229 8.06 -15.25 -9.22
CA ASP A 229 8.87 -15.58 -10.38
C ASP A 229 9.46 -17.01 -10.34
N ALA A 230 10.14 -17.40 -11.41
CA ALA A 230 10.62 -18.78 -11.59
C ALA A 230 11.70 -19.21 -10.57
N TYR A 231 12.33 -18.28 -9.86
CA TYR A 231 13.22 -18.58 -8.73
C TYR A 231 12.51 -18.50 -7.37
N GLY A 232 11.27 -18.04 -7.34
CA GLY A 232 10.49 -17.78 -6.15
C GLY A 232 10.91 -16.52 -5.40
N MET A 233 11.62 -15.59 -6.04
CA MET A 233 12.18 -14.37 -5.44
C MET A 233 11.17 -13.22 -5.44
N GLY A 234 10.97 -12.57 -6.59
CA GLY A 234 10.10 -11.41 -6.73
C GLY A 234 8.67 -11.78 -7.17
N ILE A 235 7.72 -10.87 -6.99
CA ILE A 235 6.39 -10.97 -7.59
C ILE A 235 6.46 -10.50 -9.05
N GLU A 236 5.91 -11.30 -9.96
CA GLU A 236 5.89 -11.05 -11.40
C GLU A 236 5.04 -9.82 -11.74
N TYR A 237 5.56 -8.96 -12.63
CA TYR A 237 4.83 -7.81 -13.17
C TYR A 237 3.92 -8.23 -14.34
N GLU A 238 3.16 -9.29 -14.13
CA GLU A 238 2.35 -9.96 -15.15
C GLU A 238 1.07 -9.19 -15.55
N GLY A 239 0.71 -8.18 -14.76
CA GLY A 239 -0.39 -7.24 -15.00
C GLY A 239 -0.03 -6.08 -15.96
N GLY A 240 1.21 -6.05 -16.45
CA GLY A 240 1.66 -5.13 -17.50
C GLY A 240 2.08 -3.74 -17.02
N ARG A 241 2.17 -3.51 -15.70
CA ARG A 241 2.70 -2.29 -15.10
C ARG A 241 3.72 -2.64 -14.02
N PRO A 242 4.71 -1.76 -13.76
CA PRO A 242 5.69 -1.96 -12.70
C PRO A 242 5.04 -1.74 -11.32
N GLY A 243 5.83 -1.85 -10.25
CA GLY A 243 5.46 -1.35 -8.92
C GLY A 243 5.58 0.17 -8.81
N TRP A 244 5.99 0.64 -7.63
CA TRP A 244 6.02 2.06 -7.25
C TRP A 244 6.83 2.93 -8.23
N ASN A 245 7.97 2.44 -8.72
CA ASN A 245 8.80 3.16 -9.69
C ASN A 245 8.25 3.03 -11.12
N ASP A 246 7.28 3.88 -11.45
CA ASP A 246 6.63 3.97 -12.76
C ASP A 246 7.61 4.19 -13.94
N ALA A 247 8.81 4.74 -13.69
CA ALA A 247 9.81 4.91 -14.74
C ALA A 247 10.45 3.59 -15.21
N MET A 248 10.27 2.51 -14.44
CA MET A 248 10.64 1.13 -14.78
C MET A 248 9.56 0.43 -15.63
N ASN A 249 8.76 1.19 -16.38
CA ASN A 249 7.63 0.70 -17.16
C ASN A 249 7.97 -0.27 -18.31
N GLY A 250 9.25 -0.50 -18.61
CA GLY A 250 9.68 -1.54 -19.54
C GLY A 250 9.93 -2.90 -18.87
N LEU A 251 10.13 -2.92 -17.55
CA LEU A 251 10.39 -4.14 -16.77
C LEU A 251 9.28 -5.21 -16.89
N PRO A 252 7.97 -4.88 -16.92
CA PRO A 252 6.93 -5.86 -17.23
C PRO A 252 7.15 -6.60 -18.56
N GLY A 253 7.70 -5.90 -19.57
CA GLY A 253 8.04 -6.46 -20.87
C GLY A 253 9.20 -7.44 -20.84
N MET A 254 10.11 -7.29 -19.88
CA MET A 254 11.28 -8.13 -19.67
C MET A 254 10.98 -9.39 -18.83
N VAL A 255 9.70 -9.76 -18.70
CA VAL A 255 9.23 -10.80 -17.76
C VAL A 255 9.77 -10.50 -16.36
N GLY A 256 9.64 -9.23 -15.94
CA GLY A 256 10.25 -8.74 -14.72
C GLY A 256 9.46 -9.05 -13.46
N SER A 257 10.14 -8.98 -12.33
CA SER A 257 9.59 -9.16 -10.99
C SER A 257 10.25 -8.23 -9.97
N GLY A 258 9.60 -8.03 -8.83
CA GLY A 258 10.09 -7.16 -7.76
C GLY A 258 10.07 -7.80 -6.37
N MET A 259 11.14 -7.54 -5.59
CA MET A 259 11.23 -7.84 -4.17
C MET A 259 10.40 -6.92 -3.26
N PRO A 260 10.22 -5.61 -3.55
CA PRO A 260 9.32 -4.75 -2.79
C PRO A 260 7.99 -5.41 -2.49
N GLU A 261 7.35 -5.95 -3.53
CA GLU A 261 6.07 -6.64 -3.45
C GLU A 261 6.18 -7.97 -2.67
N THR A 262 7.30 -8.69 -2.80
CA THR A 262 7.54 -9.93 -2.02
C THR A 262 7.60 -9.66 -0.52
N TYR A 263 8.25 -8.57 -0.09
CA TYR A 263 8.34 -8.21 1.32
C TYR A 263 6.97 -7.86 1.91
N GLU A 264 6.12 -7.15 1.16
CA GLU A 264 4.76 -6.83 1.59
C GLU A 264 3.87 -8.07 1.61
N MET A 265 4.08 -9.03 0.69
CA MET A 265 3.37 -10.30 0.70
C MET A 265 3.80 -11.13 1.92
N TYR A 266 5.08 -11.14 2.27
CA TYR A 266 5.57 -11.78 3.49
C TYR A 266 4.86 -11.25 4.73
N LEU A 267 4.73 -9.93 4.85
CA LEU A 267 4.00 -9.27 5.93
C LEU A 267 2.50 -9.60 5.91
N LEU A 268 1.88 -9.68 4.72
CA LEU A 268 0.48 -10.06 4.55
C LEU A 268 0.21 -11.49 5.03
N LEU A 269 1.05 -12.45 4.63
CA LEU A 269 0.90 -13.84 5.07
C LEU A 269 1.07 -13.96 6.58
N LYS A 270 2.03 -13.22 7.17
CA LYS A 270 2.21 -13.16 8.64
C LYS A 270 1.01 -12.54 9.35
N TYR A 271 0.44 -11.47 8.80
CA TYR A 271 -0.74 -10.83 9.37
C TYR A 271 -1.96 -11.76 9.35
N VAL A 272 -2.25 -12.40 8.20
CA VAL A 272 -3.37 -13.35 8.08
C VAL A 272 -3.18 -14.52 9.04
N LYS A 273 -1.96 -15.05 9.14
CA LYS A 273 -1.63 -16.10 10.11
C LYS A 273 -1.84 -15.64 11.55
N LYS A 274 -1.37 -14.43 11.92
CA LYS A 274 -1.54 -13.84 13.24
C LYS A 274 -3.02 -13.74 13.61
N VAL A 275 -3.87 -13.23 12.73
CA VAL A 275 -5.32 -13.13 12.97
C VAL A 275 -5.97 -14.52 13.13
N ALA A 276 -5.57 -15.51 12.31
CA ALA A 276 -6.07 -16.88 12.45
C ALA A 276 -5.68 -17.51 13.79
N ASP A 277 -4.42 -17.36 14.22
CA ASP A 277 -3.90 -17.90 15.48
C ASP A 277 -4.54 -17.21 16.70
N THR A 278 -4.63 -15.88 16.68
CA THR A 278 -5.14 -15.10 17.81
C THR A 278 -6.60 -15.41 18.11
N TYR A 279 -7.45 -15.50 17.09
CA TYR A 279 -8.89 -15.65 17.29
C TYR A 279 -9.40 -17.08 17.12
N SER A 280 -8.60 -17.98 16.54
CA SER A 280 -8.96 -19.39 16.31
C SER A 280 -10.28 -19.57 15.53
N ARG A 281 -10.62 -18.61 14.67
CA ARG A 281 -11.81 -18.62 13.79
C ARG A 281 -11.41 -19.06 12.39
N GLY A 282 -12.23 -19.89 11.74
CA GLY A 282 -12.01 -20.36 10.38
C GLY A 282 -12.15 -19.25 9.34
N ILE A 283 -11.56 -19.47 8.16
CA ILE A 283 -11.68 -18.56 7.02
C ILE A 283 -12.56 -19.22 5.96
N VAL A 284 -13.65 -18.55 5.58
CA VAL A 284 -14.57 -19.02 4.54
C VAL A 284 -14.20 -18.39 3.21
N ILE A 285 -13.83 -19.22 2.23
CA ILE A 285 -13.32 -18.80 0.92
C ILE A 285 -14.18 -19.36 -0.23
N PRO A 286 -14.17 -18.72 -1.43
CA PRO A 286 -14.80 -19.30 -2.61
C PRO A 286 -14.15 -20.64 -3.00
N THR A 287 -14.95 -21.57 -3.53
CA THR A 287 -14.50 -22.93 -3.87
C THR A 287 -13.36 -22.91 -4.90
N GLU A 288 -13.42 -21.98 -5.85
CA GLU A 288 -12.39 -21.79 -6.86
C GLU A 288 -11.03 -21.45 -6.24
N LEU A 289 -11.00 -20.68 -5.15
CA LEU A 289 -9.76 -20.37 -4.44
C LEU A 289 -9.24 -21.60 -3.70
N ALA A 290 -10.13 -22.40 -3.10
CA ALA A 290 -9.74 -23.66 -2.46
C ALA A 290 -9.07 -24.63 -3.46
N ASP A 291 -9.56 -24.69 -4.70
CA ASP A 291 -8.95 -25.48 -5.77
C ASP A 291 -7.55 -24.97 -6.14
N LEU A 292 -7.36 -23.64 -6.19
CA LEU A 292 -6.04 -23.03 -6.41
C LEU A 292 -5.07 -23.40 -5.26
N VAL A 293 -5.53 -23.27 -4.01
CA VAL A 293 -4.74 -23.64 -2.82
C VAL A 293 -4.29 -25.10 -2.89
N GLN A 294 -5.20 -26.03 -3.22
CA GLN A 294 -4.86 -27.44 -3.37
C GLN A 294 -3.80 -27.69 -4.46
N LYS A 295 -3.91 -27.00 -5.61
CA LYS A 295 -2.92 -27.09 -6.69
C LYS A 295 -1.55 -26.56 -6.25
N ILE A 296 -1.52 -25.47 -5.47
CA ILE A 296 -0.28 -24.91 -4.91
C ILE A 296 0.38 -25.90 -3.94
N GLU A 297 -0.39 -26.46 -3.00
CA GLU A 297 0.13 -27.44 -2.03
C GLU A 297 0.67 -28.68 -2.73
N ALA A 298 -0.07 -29.22 -3.71
CA ALA A 298 0.39 -30.37 -4.50
C ALA A 298 1.68 -30.08 -5.29
N ALA A 299 1.85 -28.85 -5.80
CA ALA A 299 3.08 -28.44 -6.47
C ALA A 299 4.26 -28.34 -5.49
N GLN A 300 4.03 -27.88 -4.26
CA GLN A 300 5.05 -27.85 -3.20
C GLN A 300 5.46 -29.27 -2.79
N ASP A 301 4.50 -30.17 -2.56
CA ASP A 301 4.76 -31.57 -2.25
C ASP A 301 5.61 -32.24 -3.33
N LEU A 302 5.30 -31.95 -4.61
CA LEU A 302 6.09 -32.44 -5.74
C LEU A 302 7.52 -31.89 -5.71
N LEU A 303 7.70 -30.58 -5.52
CA LEU A 303 9.02 -29.96 -5.43
C LEU A 303 9.84 -30.58 -4.28
N GLU A 304 9.26 -30.70 -3.09
CA GLU A 304 9.92 -31.32 -1.93
C GLU A 304 10.31 -32.77 -2.20
N SER A 305 9.45 -33.53 -2.89
CA SER A 305 9.74 -34.93 -3.24
C SER A 305 10.94 -35.10 -4.19
N THR A 306 11.32 -34.06 -4.93
CA THR A 306 12.54 -34.08 -5.76
C THR A 306 13.81 -34.03 -4.92
N GLY A 307 13.72 -33.58 -3.66
CA GLY A 307 14.88 -33.33 -2.79
C GLY A 307 15.73 -32.14 -3.23
N TYR A 308 15.20 -31.25 -4.08
CA TYR A 308 15.91 -30.04 -4.51
C TYR A 308 16.33 -29.20 -3.30
N GLN A 309 17.59 -28.79 -3.29
CA GLN A 309 18.18 -27.89 -2.31
C GLN A 309 18.99 -26.85 -3.08
N ASP A 310 18.94 -25.61 -2.62
CA ASP A 310 19.73 -24.56 -3.25
C ASP A 310 21.23 -24.85 -3.09
N PRO A 311 22.02 -24.83 -4.18
CA PRO A 311 23.46 -24.90 -4.06
C PRO A 311 24.03 -23.70 -3.30
N GLU A 312 25.27 -23.82 -2.84
CA GLU A 312 26.00 -22.72 -2.20
C GLU A 312 26.07 -21.50 -3.13
N ASP A 313 26.53 -21.73 -4.37
CA ASP A 313 26.52 -20.76 -5.46
C ASP A 313 25.30 -20.97 -6.36
N LEU A 314 24.38 -20.01 -6.36
CA LEU A 314 23.19 -20.06 -7.21
C LEU A 314 23.53 -19.74 -8.68
N PRO A 315 23.12 -20.59 -9.64
CA PRO A 315 23.30 -20.29 -11.06
C PRO A 315 22.40 -19.13 -11.50
N LEU A 316 22.72 -18.51 -12.63
CA LEU A 316 21.78 -17.55 -13.24
C LEU A 316 20.67 -18.28 -14.04
N ASP A 317 20.96 -19.46 -14.57
CA ASP A 317 19.95 -20.31 -15.21
C ASP A 317 19.01 -20.88 -14.14
N VAL A 318 17.70 -20.75 -14.35
CA VAL A 318 16.70 -21.26 -13.40
C VAL A 318 16.77 -22.79 -13.37
N PRO A 319 16.93 -23.41 -12.18
CA PRO A 319 16.92 -24.85 -12.02
C PRO A 319 15.65 -25.49 -12.58
N PRO A 320 15.74 -26.65 -13.27
CA PRO A 320 14.56 -27.31 -13.83
C PRO A 320 13.45 -27.58 -12.82
N GLU A 321 13.79 -27.92 -11.58
CA GLU A 321 12.87 -28.20 -10.48
C GLU A 321 12.05 -26.94 -10.12
N LEU A 322 12.73 -25.79 -9.97
CA LEU A 322 12.08 -24.51 -9.69
C LEU A 322 11.24 -24.03 -10.88
N PHE A 323 11.76 -24.16 -12.10
CA PHE A 323 11.01 -23.83 -13.32
C PHE A 323 9.72 -24.67 -13.44
N ASN A 324 9.78 -25.97 -13.17
CA ASN A 324 8.62 -26.85 -13.22
C ASN A 324 7.58 -26.49 -12.14
N TYR A 325 8.03 -26.21 -10.91
CA TYR A 325 7.15 -25.71 -9.84
C TYR A 325 6.43 -24.43 -10.26
N TRP A 326 7.20 -23.45 -10.75
CA TRP A 326 6.67 -22.18 -11.23
C TRP A 326 5.65 -22.37 -12.36
N ASP A 327 5.95 -23.21 -13.36
CA ASP A 327 5.06 -23.41 -14.50
C ASP A 327 3.71 -24.02 -14.08
N VAL A 328 3.72 -24.97 -13.13
CA VAL A 328 2.52 -25.58 -12.56
C VAL A 328 1.69 -24.58 -11.77
N VAL A 329 2.33 -23.80 -10.89
CA VAL A 329 1.63 -22.82 -10.05
C VAL A 329 1.07 -21.66 -10.89
N ALA A 330 1.84 -21.15 -11.86
CA ALA A 330 1.38 -20.11 -12.77
C ALA A 330 0.20 -20.59 -13.62
N ALA A 331 0.22 -21.83 -14.12
CA ALA A 331 -0.92 -22.42 -14.83
C ALA A 331 -2.15 -22.56 -13.92
N ALA A 332 -1.96 -22.98 -12.66
CA ALA A 332 -3.05 -23.06 -11.69
C ALA A 332 -3.70 -21.69 -11.42
N ARG A 333 -2.90 -20.62 -11.33
CA ARG A 333 -3.36 -19.24 -11.22
C ARG A 333 -4.15 -18.80 -12.46
N GLU A 334 -3.65 -19.11 -13.65
CA GLU A 334 -4.33 -18.81 -14.92
C GLU A 334 -5.68 -19.54 -15.01
N ASP A 335 -5.75 -20.82 -14.64
CA ASP A 335 -6.99 -21.59 -14.54
C ASP A 335 -7.98 -20.95 -13.56
N TYR A 336 -7.51 -20.57 -12.37
CA TYR A 336 -8.34 -19.90 -11.36
C TYR A 336 -8.93 -18.60 -11.91
N ARG A 337 -8.09 -17.76 -12.53
CA ARG A 337 -8.51 -16.49 -13.13
C ARG A 337 -9.58 -16.71 -14.20
N ASN A 338 -9.45 -17.74 -15.03
CA ASN A 338 -10.46 -18.09 -16.03
C ASN A 338 -11.77 -18.51 -15.38
N ASN A 339 -11.72 -19.29 -14.30
CA ASN A 339 -12.92 -19.75 -13.59
C ASN A 339 -13.69 -18.60 -12.93
N VAL A 340 -12.99 -17.57 -12.44
CA VAL A 340 -13.61 -16.41 -11.79
C VAL A 340 -13.73 -15.18 -12.71
N GLN A 341 -13.42 -15.33 -14.01
CA GLN A 341 -13.33 -14.20 -14.94
C GLN A 341 -14.60 -13.33 -14.91
N TYR A 342 -15.77 -13.96 -14.95
CA TYR A 342 -17.07 -13.29 -14.96
C TYR A 342 -17.81 -13.39 -13.63
N TYR A 343 -17.80 -14.57 -13.01
CA TYR A 343 -18.60 -14.86 -11.83
C TYR A 343 -17.89 -15.80 -10.87
N PHE A 344 -18.25 -15.72 -9.59
CA PHE A 344 -18.06 -16.85 -8.68
C PHE A 344 -19.23 -17.84 -8.85
N ASN A 345 -18.99 -19.13 -8.60
CA ASN A 345 -20.04 -20.14 -8.63
C ASN A 345 -21.04 -20.00 -7.46
N GLY A 346 -20.66 -19.28 -6.40
CA GLY A 346 -21.48 -19.02 -5.21
C GLY A 346 -21.34 -20.03 -4.06
N THR A 347 -20.53 -21.08 -4.20
CA THR A 347 -20.24 -22.05 -3.13
C THR A 347 -18.92 -21.72 -2.43
N THR A 348 -18.87 -22.01 -1.13
CA THR A 348 -17.72 -21.71 -0.27
C THR A 348 -17.16 -22.95 0.41
N VAL A 349 -15.90 -22.85 0.82
CA VAL A 349 -15.18 -23.83 1.65
C VAL A 349 -14.68 -23.12 2.90
N GLU A 350 -14.87 -23.71 4.07
CA GLU A 350 -14.29 -23.23 5.31
C GLU A 350 -12.96 -23.92 5.57
N LEU A 351 -11.90 -23.13 5.74
CA LEU A 351 -10.60 -23.59 6.21
C LEU A 351 -10.50 -23.36 7.72
N SER A 352 -10.09 -24.38 8.47
CA SER A 352 -9.90 -24.24 9.91
C SER A 352 -8.70 -23.33 10.21
N ALA A 353 -8.72 -22.63 11.35
CA ALA A 353 -7.61 -21.76 11.76
C ALA A 353 -6.27 -22.52 11.84
N ASN A 354 -6.29 -23.78 12.29
CA ASN A 354 -5.09 -24.63 12.38
C ASN A 354 -4.53 -25.00 11.01
N ASP A 355 -5.40 -25.32 10.04
CA ASP A 355 -4.98 -25.65 8.67
C ASP A 355 -4.37 -24.41 8.00
N VAL A 356 -5.04 -23.25 8.15
CA VAL A 356 -4.54 -21.96 7.67
C VAL A 356 -3.18 -21.64 8.29
N SER A 357 -3.03 -21.78 9.61
CA SER A 357 -1.77 -21.50 10.30
C SER A 357 -0.61 -22.39 9.83
N SER A 358 -0.88 -23.70 9.67
CA SER A 358 0.12 -24.67 9.22
C SER A 358 0.56 -24.40 7.78
N MET A 359 -0.41 -24.18 6.89
CA MET A 359 -0.17 -23.86 5.48
C MET A 359 0.56 -22.52 5.31
N LEU A 360 0.13 -21.46 6.00
CA LEU A 360 0.80 -20.17 5.92
C LEU A 360 2.22 -20.23 6.49
N SER A 361 2.49 -21.04 7.53
CA SER A 361 3.87 -21.27 8.01
C SER A 361 4.77 -21.85 6.91
N ARG A 362 4.24 -22.81 6.14
CA ARG A 362 4.94 -23.41 4.99
C ARG A 362 5.20 -22.36 3.91
N TRP A 363 4.20 -21.56 3.55
CA TRP A 363 4.33 -20.53 2.52
C TRP A 363 5.31 -19.42 2.93
N ILE A 364 5.23 -18.94 4.17
CA ILE A 364 6.17 -17.97 4.75
C ILE A 364 7.61 -18.49 4.63
N SER A 365 7.85 -19.76 4.99
CA SER A 365 9.17 -20.38 4.85
C SER A 365 9.65 -20.42 3.39
N GLN A 366 8.74 -20.69 2.44
CA GLN A 366 9.07 -20.66 1.00
C GLN A 366 9.35 -19.24 0.48
N VAL A 367 8.73 -18.21 1.06
CA VAL A 367 9.02 -16.81 0.74
C VAL A 367 10.38 -16.41 1.29
N GLU A 368 10.72 -16.83 2.52
CA GLU A 368 12.04 -16.59 3.12
C GLU A 368 13.18 -17.23 2.31
N LEU A 369 12.97 -18.44 1.78
CA LEU A 369 13.90 -19.06 0.82
C LEU A 369 14.07 -18.20 -0.45
N GLY A 370 12.98 -17.64 -0.97
CA GLY A 370 13.00 -16.68 -2.07
C GLY A 370 13.80 -15.42 -1.76
N MET A 371 13.57 -14.82 -0.59
CA MET A 371 14.33 -13.66 -0.11
C MET A 371 15.83 -13.98 0.01
N ALA A 372 16.19 -15.15 0.53
CA ALA A 372 17.58 -15.58 0.62
C ALA A 372 18.24 -15.78 -0.76
N ARG A 373 17.50 -16.31 -1.74
CA ARG A 373 17.97 -16.41 -3.14
C ARG A 373 18.21 -15.03 -3.74
N ALA A 374 17.30 -14.09 -3.53
CA ALA A 374 17.41 -12.72 -4.02
C ALA A 374 18.70 -12.06 -3.55
N MET A 375 19.00 -12.16 -2.26
CA MET A 375 20.26 -11.67 -1.68
C MET A 375 21.48 -12.29 -2.36
N LYS A 376 21.53 -13.62 -2.49
CA LYS A 376 22.66 -14.32 -3.11
C LYS A 376 22.88 -13.96 -4.58
N ILE A 377 21.79 -13.79 -5.34
CA ILE A 377 21.84 -13.56 -6.80
C ILE A 377 22.16 -12.09 -7.13
N ALA A 378 21.53 -11.13 -6.44
CA ALA A 378 21.45 -9.75 -6.93
C ALA A 378 21.79 -8.66 -5.92
N SER A 379 22.42 -8.97 -4.78
CA SER A 379 23.10 -7.95 -3.95
C SER A 379 24.34 -7.32 -4.63
N ARG A 380 24.41 -7.35 -5.97
CA ARG A 380 25.52 -6.94 -6.84
C ARG A 380 25.07 -5.76 -7.69
N GLY A 381 25.09 -4.56 -7.13
CA GLY A 381 24.90 -3.32 -7.90
C GLY A 381 26.00 -3.10 -8.96
N MET A 382 25.83 -2.11 -9.84
CA MET A 382 26.94 -1.70 -10.72
C MET A 382 28.02 -1.01 -9.87
N ASN A 383 29.24 -1.57 -9.85
CA ASN A 383 30.35 -1.25 -8.93
C ASN A 383 30.20 -1.82 -7.50
N ASP A 384 29.33 -2.80 -7.32
CA ASP A 384 29.19 -3.57 -6.10
C ASP A 384 29.43 -5.04 -6.45
N ASP A 385 30.43 -5.63 -5.80
CA ASP A 385 30.92 -6.99 -6.08
C ASP A 385 30.07 -8.08 -5.43
N GLY A 386 28.96 -7.71 -4.78
CA GLY A 386 28.06 -8.62 -4.07
C GLY A 386 28.29 -8.66 -2.58
N THR A 387 29.31 -7.97 -2.08
CA THR A 387 29.64 -7.92 -0.66
C THR A 387 28.88 -6.84 0.10
N SER A 388 28.18 -5.94 -0.58
CA SER A 388 27.41 -4.87 0.08
C SER A 388 26.30 -5.39 0.98
N GLY A 389 25.77 -6.59 0.72
CA GLY A 389 24.64 -7.14 1.48
C GLY A 389 23.36 -6.30 1.38
N VAL A 390 23.26 -5.37 0.43
CA VAL A 390 22.05 -4.56 0.24
C VAL A 390 20.99 -5.35 -0.54
N PRO A 391 19.73 -5.39 -0.08
CA PRO A 391 18.66 -6.10 -0.77
C PRO A 391 18.37 -5.55 -2.17
N PRO A 392 18.30 -6.41 -3.21
CA PRO A 392 17.90 -6.00 -4.54
C PRO A 392 16.42 -5.64 -4.59
N ALA A 393 16.04 -4.80 -5.56
CA ALA A 393 14.65 -4.44 -5.79
C ALA A 393 14.01 -5.24 -6.94
N TYR A 394 14.71 -5.41 -8.07
CA TYR A 394 14.07 -5.90 -9.30
C TYR A 394 14.87 -7.01 -9.97
N PHE A 395 14.18 -7.82 -10.79
CA PHE A 395 14.75 -8.86 -11.64
C PHE A 395 14.07 -8.90 -13.01
N SER A 396 14.76 -9.48 -14.00
CA SER A 396 14.19 -9.82 -15.30
C SER A 396 14.43 -11.29 -15.62
N TYR A 397 13.59 -11.89 -16.46
CA TYR A 397 13.73 -13.29 -16.85
C TYR A 397 13.83 -13.44 -18.36
N ASN A 398 15.03 -13.77 -18.83
CA ASN A 398 15.25 -14.08 -20.23
C ASN A 398 14.82 -15.52 -20.51
N VAL A 399 13.78 -15.71 -21.34
CA VAL A 399 13.36 -17.04 -21.78
C VAL A 399 14.40 -17.60 -22.75
N THR A 400 15.23 -18.54 -22.29
CA THR A 400 16.34 -19.10 -23.07
C THR A 400 15.93 -20.24 -24.00
N LYS A 401 14.80 -20.89 -23.71
CA LYS A 401 14.19 -21.91 -24.57
C LYS A 401 12.69 -21.71 -24.63
N TRP A 402 12.11 -21.83 -25.82
CA TRP A 402 10.68 -21.65 -26.04
C TRP A 402 10.17 -22.50 -27.20
N VAL A 403 8.85 -22.71 -27.24
CA VAL A 403 8.15 -23.38 -28.34
C VAL A 403 7.01 -22.49 -28.83
N LYS A 404 6.91 -22.26 -30.15
CA LYS A 404 5.78 -21.53 -30.73
C LYS A 404 4.48 -22.29 -30.48
N ASN A 405 3.46 -21.59 -30.00
CA ASN A 405 2.16 -22.20 -29.68
C ASN A 405 1.13 -22.05 -30.81
N GLY A 406 1.52 -21.46 -31.95
CA GLY A 406 0.67 -21.25 -33.12
C GLY A 406 -0.15 -19.95 -33.08
N GLY A 407 -0.25 -19.30 -31.92
CA GLY A 407 -0.89 -18.01 -31.75
C GLY A 407 -0.07 -16.84 -32.28
N LYS A 408 -0.74 -15.69 -32.41
CA LYS A 408 -0.14 -14.40 -32.73
C LYS A 408 -0.80 -13.31 -31.91
N ASN A 409 -0.05 -12.27 -31.54
CA ASN A 409 -0.65 -11.06 -30.98
C ASN A 409 -1.31 -10.20 -32.08
N ASP A 410 -1.91 -9.07 -31.68
CA ASP A 410 -2.61 -8.14 -32.58
C ASP A 410 -1.70 -7.52 -33.65
N LYS A 411 -0.39 -7.50 -33.41
CA LYS A 411 0.63 -7.05 -34.38
C LYS A 411 1.11 -8.18 -35.31
N GLY A 412 0.56 -9.39 -35.18
CA GLY A 412 0.92 -10.55 -35.99
C GLY A 412 2.23 -11.24 -35.59
N LEU A 413 2.82 -10.87 -34.45
CA LEU A 413 4.05 -11.48 -33.93
C LEU A 413 3.74 -12.85 -33.30
N PRO A 414 4.61 -13.87 -33.47
CA PRO A 414 4.37 -15.21 -32.94
C PRO A 414 4.32 -15.25 -31.42
N LEU A 415 3.37 -16.00 -30.87
CA LEU A 415 3.29 -16.34 -29.45
C LEU A 415 4.05 -17.63 -29.14
N VAL A 416 4.59 -17.72 -27.92
CA VAL A 416 5.43 -18.84 -27.49
C VAL A 416 5.15 -19.26 -26.05
N ASN A 417 5.44 -20.52 -25.75
CA ASN A 417 5.47 -21.06 -24.40
C ASN A 417 6.93 -21.21 -23.95
N ALA A 418 7.26 -20.68 -22.77
CA ALA A 418 8.59 -20.80 -22.18
C ALA A 418 8.92 -22.27 -21.81
N LYS A 419 10.20 -22.62 -21.86
CA LYS A 419 10.73 -23.95 -21.49
C LYS A 419 11.99 -23.91 -20.63
N ALA A 420 12.64 -22.75 -20.55
CA ALA A 420 13.74 -22.47 -19.62
C ALA A 420 13.91 -20.95 -19.53
N MET A 421 14.43 -20.48 -18.40
CA MET A 421 14.69 -19.07 -18.15
C MET A 421 16.05 -18.86 -17.50
N LYS A 422 16.57 -17.65 -17.64
CA LYS A 422 17.76 -17.16 -16.96
C LYS A 422 17.44 -15.82 -16.31
N VAL A 423 17.78 -15.65 -15.03
CA VAL A 423 17.57 -14.40 -14.31
C VAL A 423 18.58 -13.34 -14.72
N GLY A 424 18.11 -12.11 -14.87
CA GLY A 424 18.89 -10.89 -15.03
C GLY A 424 18.74 -10.00 -13.80
N THR A 425 19.82 -9.31 -13.44
CA THR A 425 19.90 -8.44 -12.26
C THR A 425 20.00 -6.97 -12.67
N PHE A 426 19.68 -6.09 -11.74
CA PHE A 426 19.74 -4.64 -11.92
C PHE A 426 20.65 -3.98 -10.88
N PRO A 427 21.07 -2.72 -11.09
CA PRO A 427 21.71 -1.91 -10.05
C PRO A 427 20.82 -1.82 -8.81
N LEU A 428 21.40 -1.43 -7.67
CA LEU A 428 20.64 -1.23 -6.44
C LEU A 428 19.62 -0.09 -6.59
N PHE A 429 18.47 -0.26 -5.96
CA PHE A 429 17.44 0.77 -5.80
C PHE A 429 17.13 0.90 -4.33
N LEU A 430 16.91 2.12 -3.86
CA LEU A 430 16.64 2.40 -2.45
C LEU A 430 15.36 1.69 -1.95
N GLU A 431 14.41 1.41 -2.85
CA GLU A 431 13.19 0.69 -2.51
C GLU A 431 13.45 -0.71 -1.93
N GLY A 432 14.48 -1.42 -2.42
CA GLY A 432 14.86 -2.75 -1.94
C GLY A 432 15.11 -2.80 -0.43
N PRO A 433 16.11 -2.07 0.11
CA PRO A 433 16.37 -2.00 1.54
C PRO A 433 15.21 -1.39 2.33
N VAL A 434 14.52 -0.36 1.80
CA VAL A 434 13.35 0.25 2.48
C VAL A 434 12.29 -0.80 2.80
N ARG A 435 11.89 -1.59 1.80
CA ARG A 435 10.84 -2.59 1.97
C ARG A 435 11.33 -3.80 2.78
N TYR A 436 12.60 -4.17 2.62
CA TYR A 436 13.23 -5.21 3.45
C TYR A 436 13.22 -4.83 4.94
N MET A 437 13.53 -3.58 5.30
CA MET A 437 13.55 -3.12 6.69
C MET A 437 12.19 -3.23 7.39
N LYS A 438 11.07 -3.20 6.66
CA LYS A 438 9.74 -3.50 7.23
C LYS A 438 9.60 -4.95 7.72
N THR A 439 10.37 -5.87 7.16
CA THR A 439 10.31 -7.31 7.51
C THR A 439 11.20 -7.68 8.69
N VAL A 440 12.18 -6.83 9.01
CA VAL A 440 13.14 -6.99 10.09
C VAL A 440 12.57 -6.37 11.36
N THR A 441 12.68 -7.08 12.49
CA THR A 441 12.17 -6.60 13.79
C THR A 441 13.28 -6.23 14.76
N ASP A 442 14.50 -6.74 14.58
CA ASP A 442 15.62 -6.44 15.47
C ASP A 442 16.37 -5.16 15.04
N GLU A 443 16.70 -4.34 16.03
CA GLU A 443 17.38 -3.06 15.85
C GLU A 443 18.79 -3.23 15.27
N GLU A 444 19.51 -4.29 15.65
CA GLU A 444 20.88 -4.56 15.16
C GLU A 444 20.90 -4.78 13.64
N THR A 445 20.02 -5.62 13.10
CA THR A 445 19.94 -5.85 11.66
C THR A 445 19.50 -4.60 10.90
N LYS A 446 18.59 -3.80 11.46
CA LYS A 446 18.21 -2.50 10.87
C LYS A 446 19.38 -1.50 10.88
N GLY A 447 20.11 -1.41 11.99
CA GLY A 447 21.30 -0.56 12.12
C GLY A 447 22.40 -0.97 11.13
N ASN A 448 22.66 -2.28 11.02
CA ASN A 448 23.57 -2.82 10.00
C ASN A 448 23.08 -2.46 8.58
N MET A 449 21.78 -2.56 8.30
CA MET A 449 21.23 -2.17 6.99
C MET A 449 21.44 -0.67 6.69
N TYR A 450 21.32 0.19 7.70
CA TYR A 450 21.66 1.62 7.56
C TYR A 450 23.11 1.81 7.11
N ASP A 451 24.06 1.16 7.80
CA ASP A 451 25.49 1.26 7.47
C ASP A 451 25.79 0.71 6.07
N LEU A 452 25.18 -0.42 5.69
CA LEU A 452 25.35 -1.00 4.36
C LEU A 452 24.81 -0.09 3.26
N VAL A 453 23.63 0.50 3.44
CA VAL A 453 23.04 1.44 2.46
C VAL A 453 23.90 2.70 2.36
N MET A 454 24.36 3.26 3.49
CA MET A 454 25.24 4.42 3.53
C MET A 454 26.60 4.17 2.83
N ALA A 455 27.14 2.95 2.92
CA ALA A 455 28.37 2.55 2.25
C ALA A 455 28.18 2.12 0.78
N SER A 456 26.94 1.97 0.33
CA SER A 456 26.61 1.51 -1.03
C SER A 456 26.61 2.64 -2.07
N GLY A 457 26.41 2.27 -3.33
CA GLY A 457 26.18 3.23 -4.42
C GLY A 457 24.88 4.04 -4.34
N LEU A 458 24.11 3.91 -3.25
CA LEU A 458 22.86 4.66 -3.03
C LEU A 458 23.05 5.98 -2.28
N ARG A 459 24.26 6.30 -1.78
CA ARG A 459 24.52 7.54 -1.04
C ARG A 459 25.01 8.66 -1.97
N ASP A 460 24.29 9.79 -1.97
CA ASP A 460 24.79 11.06 -2.50
C ASP A 460 25.58 11.80 -1.41
N HIS A 461 26.90 11.68 -1.45
CA HIS A 461 27.79 12.37 -0.49
C HIS A 461 27.85 13.88 -0.67
N GLY A 462 27.46 14.43 -1.83
CA GLY A 462 27.49 15.87 -2.07
C GLY A 462 26.31 16.58 -1.40
N LEU A 463 25.16 15.92 -1.34
CA LEU A 463 23.94 16.47 -0.73
C LEU A 463 23.59 15.84 0.63
N ASN A 464 24.33 14.83 1.05
CA ASN A 464 24.03 14.04 2.25
C ASN A 464 22.61 13.42 2.20
N MET A 465 22.25 12.85 1.06
CA MET A 465 20.95 12.22 0.84
C MET A 465 21.08 10.90 0.09
N TYR A 466 19.97 10.21 -0.16
CA TYR A 466 19.97 8.90 -0.81
C TYR A 466 19.40 9.00 -2.23
N PHE A 467 20.11 8.43 -3.18
CA PHE A 467 19.63 8.26 -4.54
C PHE A 467 18.47 7.27 -4.59
N ILE A 468 17.54 7.46 -5.53
CA ILE A 468 16.48 6.49 -5.83
C ILE A 468 17.05 5.17 -6.38
N SER A 469 18.15 5.24 -7.12
CA SER A 469 18.90 4.11 -7.67
C SER A 469 20.38 4.44 -7.72
N ALA A 470 21.22 3.40 -7.72
CA ALA A 470 22.61 3.51 -8.14
C ALA A 470 22.71 3.86 -9.64
N ASP A 471 23.94 4.08 -10.14
CA ASP A 471 24.20 4.40 -11.54
C ASP A 471 23.63 3.34 -12.50
N LEU A 472 22.81 3.80 -13.46
CA LEU A 472 22.18 2.97 -14.49
C LEU A 472 23.00 2.89 -15.78
N LYS A 473 24.21 3.45 -15.82
CA LYS A 473 25.04 3.42 -17.03
C LYS A 473 25.23 2.00 -17.58
N GLY A 474 24.97 1.82 -18.87
CA GLY A 474 25.15 0.51 -19.52
C GLY A 474 24.00 -0.48 -19.29
N GLN A 475 22.95 -0.09 -18.55
CA GLN A 475 21.71 -0.85 -18.49
C GLN A 475 20.92 -0.78 -19.80
N SER A 476 19.99 -1.73 -19.98
CA SER A 476 19.18 -1.83 -21.20
C SER A 476 18.16 -0.71 -21.30
N TYR A 477 17.98 -0.15 -22.50
CA TYR A 477 16.87 0.77 -22.79
C TYR A 477 15.50 0.11 -22.64
N ASP A 478 15.44 -1.22 -22.63
CA ASP A 478 14.21 -1.99 -22.38
C ASP A 478 13.69 -1.82 -20.94
N MET A 479 14.47 -1.25 -20.01
CA MET A 479 14.00 -0.94 -18.64
C MET A 479 12.87 0.10 -18.62
N GLY A 480 12.77 0.93 -19.65
CA GLY A 480 11.72 1.94 -19.78
C GLY A 480 12.22 3.38 -19.65
N ARG A 481 11.31 4.27 -19.27
CA ARG A 481 11.51 5.73 -19.33
C ARG A 481 12.69 6.21 -18.49
N MET A 482 13.04 5.51 -17.40
CA MET A 482 14.14 5.88 -16.52
C MET A 482 15.47 6.04 -17.29
N MET A 483 15.72 5.20 -18.31
CA MET A 483 16.92 5.26 -19.14
C MET A 483 16.97 6.45 -20.11
N ALA A 484 15.86 7.17 -20.29
CA ALA A 484 15.80 8.35 -21.15
C ALA A 484 16.20 9.64 -20.41
N PHE A 485 16.28 9.62 -19.08
CA PHE A 485 16.68 10.78 -18.29
C PHE A 485 18.20 10.83 -18.14
N ALA A 486 18.75 12.05 -18.03
CA ALA A 486 20.13 12.22 -17.60
C ALA A 486 20.30 11.69 -16.17
N SER A 487 21.49 11.18 -15.85
CA SER A 487 21.84 10.82 -14.47
C SER A 487 21.63 12.02 -13.55
N GLY A 488 21.05 11.80 -12.38
CA GLY A 488 20.72 12.83 -11.41
C GLY A 488 19.44 13.61 -11.71
N TRP A 489 18.64 13.19 -12.68
CA TRP A 489 17.41 13.88 -13.10
C TRP A 489 16.20 12.94 -13.10
N LEU A 490 15.06 13.44 -12.62
CA LEU A 490 13.82 12.67 -12.50
C LEU A 490 14.08 11.32 -11.81
N GLU A 491 13.50 10.22 -12.22
CA GLU A 491 13.69 8.93 -11.55
C GLU A 491 15.08 8.31 -11.80
N ASN A 492 15.98 8.88 -12.61
CA ASN A 492 17.30 8.31 -12.89
C ASN A 492 18.40 8.86 -11.96
N HIS A 493 18.84 8.05 -10.98
CA HIS A 493 19.99 8.35 -10.12
C HIS A 493 19.89 9.72 -9.42
N SER A 494 18.67 10.22 -9.19
CA SER A 494 18.40 11.48 -8.48
C SER A 494 18.03 11.21 -7.01
N ILE A 495 17.77 12.26 -6.24
CA ILE A 495 17.18 12.13 -4.91
C ILE A 495 15.66 12.27 -5.03
N TRP A 496 14.96 11.15 -5.01
CA TRP A 496 13.49 11.16 -5.04
C TRP A 496 12.94 11.24 -3.62
N LEU A 497 12.50 12.43 -3.20
CA LEU A 497 12.20 12.76 -1.80
C LEU A 497 11.22 11.77 -1.17
N HIS A 498 10.24 11.27 -1.93
CA HIS A 498 9.28 10.30 -1.41
C HIS A 498 9.95 8.99 -0.98
N MET A 499 10.88 8.44 -1.77
CA MET A 499 11.57 7.20 -1.41
C MET A 499 12.61 7.44 -0.30
N SER A 500 13.29 8.59 -0.31
CA SER A 500 14.18 8.97 0.80
C SER A 500 13.41 9.10 2.12
N TYR A 501 12.20 9.66 2.10
CA TYR A 501 11.37 9.80 3.30
C TYR A 501 10.81 8.47 3.77
N LYS A 502 10.45 7.54 2.87
CA LYS A 502 10.15 6.16 3.25
C LYS A 502 11.34 5.50 3.94
N TYR A 503 12.56 5.74 3.46
CA TYR A 503 13.76 5.24 4.12
C TYR A 503 13.95 5.81 5.53
N TYR A 504 13.84 7.13 5.71
CA TYR A 504 13.90 7.74 7.05
C TYR A 504 12.78 7.26 7.97
N LEU A 505 11.58 7.03 7.42
CA LEU A 505 10.47 6.46 8.17
C LEU A 505 10.81 5.08 8.73
N GLU A 506 11.53 4.24 7.97
CA GLU A 506 12.00 2.94 8.46
C GLU A 506 13.11 3.04 9.52
N LEU A 507 13.91 4.12 9.53
CA LEU A 507 14.87 4.37 10.61
C LEU A 507 14.15 4.65 11.94
N ILE A 508 13.19 5.57 11.96
CA ILE A 508 12.43 5.87 13.18
C ILE A 508 11.53 4.71 13.63
N ARG A 509 10.92 3.95 12.70
CA ARG A 509 10.22 2.69 13.01
C ARG A 509 11.15 1.60 13.52
N GLY A 510 12.44 1.70 13.20
CA GLY A 510 13.48 0.80 13.67
C GLY A 510 14.13 1.21 14.98
N ASN A 511 13.63 2.26 15.65
CA ASN A 511 14.24 2.88 16.84
C ASN A 511 15.68 3.39 16.62
N LEU A 512 16.10 3.59 15.36
CA LEU A 512 17.40 4.17 15.01
C LEU A 512 17.35 5.70 15.12
N TYR A 513 17.02 6.21 16.31
CA TYR A 513 16.72 7.62 16.52
C TYR A 513 17.92 8.52 16.22
N ASP A 514 19.12 8.13 16.67
CA ASP A 514 20.33 8.93 16.42
C ASP A 514 20.64 9.04 14.93
N GLN A 515 20.55 7.93 14.18
CA GLN A 515 20.71 7.91 12.73
C GLN A 515 19.62 8.74 12.05
N PHE A 516 18.37 8.57 12.44
CA PHE A 516 17.23 9.34 11.90
C PHE A 516 17.42 10.85 12.07
N PHE A 517 17.75 11.31 13.28
CA PHE A 517 17.94 12.73 13.56
C PHE A 517 19.24 13.29 12.96
N SER A 518 20.26 12.45 12.79
CA SER A 518 21.47 12.80 12.05
C SER A 518 21.17 13.04 10.56
N GLU A 519 20.41 12.15 9.90
CA GLU A 519 19.99 12.36 8.51
C GLU A 519 19.06 13.58 8.38
N MET A 520 18.14 13.77 9.32
CA MET A 520 17.23 14.92 9.35
C MET A 520 18.01 16.24 9.41
N ARG A 521 18.88 16.42 10.42
CA ARG A 521 19.69 17.65 10.57
C ARG A 521 20.78 17.79 9.52
N GLY A 522 21.20 16.69 8.90
CA GLY A 522 22.18 16.66 7.82
C GLY A 522 21.67 17.16 6.46
N GLY A 523 20.43 17.63 6.38
CA GLY A 523 19.80 18.09 5.13
C GLY A 523 18.94 17.04 4.43
N GLY A 524 18.73 15.87 5.06
CA GLY A 524 17.88 14.81 4.53
C GLY A 524 16.40 15.17 4.47
N MET A 525 15.96 16.16 5.26
CA MET A 525 14.58 16.63 5.28
C MET A 525 14.47 18.13 5.01
N LEU A 526 13.37 18.50 4.36
CA LEU A 526 13.10 19.86 3.89
C LEU A 526 13.38 20.98 4.91
N PRO A 527 13.00 20.88 6.20
CA PRO A 527 13.27 21.96 7.15
C PRO A 527 14.76 22.24 7.43
N PHE A 528 15.64 21.29 7.10
CA PHE A 528 17.08 21.35 7.36
C PHE A 528 17.92 21.41 6.08
N MET A 529 17.29 21.59 4.93
CA MET A 529 17.99 21.84 3.66
C MET A 529 18.48 23.30 3.60
N ASP A 530 19.59 23.54 2.92
CA ASP A 530 20.02 24.89 2.56
C ASP A 530 19.01 25.50 1.55
N PRO A 531 18.28 26.57 1.90
CA PRO A 531 17.26 27.15 1.04
C PRO A 531 17.83 27.75 -0.26
N ASP A 532 19.09 28.21 -0.26
CA ASP A 532 19.73 28.76 -1.45
C ASP A 532 20.10 27.65 -2.44
N VAL A 533 20.49 26.47 -1.94
CA VAL A 533 20.75 25.27 -2.74
C VAL A 533 19.44 24.64 -3.22
N TYR A 534 18.45 24.49 -2.33
CA TYR A 534 17.13 23.93 -2.66
C TYR A 534 16.39 24.79 -3.68
N GLY A 535 16.57 26.11 -3.61
CA GLY A 535 16.08 27.07 -4.60
C GLY A 535 14.55 27.25 -4.62
N ARG A 536 13.87 26.84 -3.54
CA ARG A 536 12.43 27.04 -3.30
C ARG A 536 12.18 27.29 -1.80
N SER A 537 10.92 27.55 -1.45
CA SER A 537 10.52 27.64 -0.04
C SER A 537 10.65 26.28 0.66
N LEU A 538 11.24 26.24 1.86
CA LEU A 538 11.27 25.05 2.72
C LEU A 538 9.87 24.67 3.27
N MET A 539 8.85 25.48 2.99
CA MET A 539 7.45 25.14 3.26
C MET A 539 6.76 24.45 2.07
N GLU A 540 7.46 24.28 0.95
CA GLU A 540 6.96 23.67 -0.27
C GLU A 540 7.80 22.43 -0.63
N CYS A 541 7.23 21.24 -0.47
CA CYS A 541 7.91 20.00 -0.82
C CYS A 541 8.02 19.81 -2.34
N SER A 542 9.15 19.29 -2.80
CA SER A 542 9.39 18.87 -4.18
C SER A 542 9.08 17.39 -4.39
N SER A 543 9.03 16.94 -5.65
CA SER A 543 9.02 15.51 -5.98
C SER A 543 10.43 14.92 -5.85
N PHE A 544 11.43 15.63 -6.39
CA PHE A 544 12.82 15.19 -6.39
C PHE A 544 13.78 16.38 -6.33
N LEU A 545 15.02 16.11 -5.95
CA LEU A 545 16.15 17.03 -6.09
C LEU A 545 17.06 16.54 -7.21
N ALA A 546 17.55 17.46 -8.04
CA ALA A 546 18.62 17.12 -8.96
C ALA A 546 19.88 16.80 -8.14
N SER A 547 20.35 15.57 -8.23
CA SER A 547 21.42 15.10 -7.34
C SER A 547 22.81 15.60 -7.76
N SER A 548 23.84 15.30 -6.98
CA SER A 548 25.24 15.57 -7.33
C SER A 548 25.71 14.88 -8.61
N ALA A 549 24.99 13.84 -9.08
CA ALA A 549 25.27 13.16 -10.34
C ALA A 549 24.81 13.96 -11.57
N PHE A 550 24.01 15.02 -11.40
CA PHE A 550 23.51 15.82 -12.52
C PHE A 550 24.63 16.65 -13.17
N PRO A 551 24.74 16.69 -14.51
CA PRO A 551 25.90 17.31 -15.18
C PRO A 551 26.09 18.81 -14.97
N ASP A 552 25.03 19.55 -14.66
CA ASP A 552 25.09 21.00 -14.42
C ASP A 552 25.16 21.31 -12.92
N PRO A 553 26.31 21.79 -12.40
CA PRO A 553 26.48 22.10 -10.98
C PRO A 553 25.51 23.16 -10.45
N ALA A 554 25.03 24.08 -11.30
CA ALA A 554 24.07 25.11 -10.88
C ALA A 554 22.66 24.55 -10.60
N THR A 555 22.42 23.31 -11.00
CA THR A 555 21.14 22.61 -10.80
C THR A 555 21.19 21.60 -9.66
N GLN A 556 22.40 21.18 -9.23
CA GLN A 556 22.58 20.21 -8.14
C GLN A 556 21.98 20.74 -6.83
N GLY A 557 21.22 19.90 -6.13
CA GLY A 557 20.48 20.20 -4.90
C GLY A 557 19.13 20.88 -5.09
N ARG A 558 18.82 21.42 -6.28
CA ARG A 558 17.58 22.16 -6.51
C ARG A 558 16.35 21.25 -6.55
N GLY A 559 15.25 21.72 -5.95
CA GLY A 559 13.97 21.03 -5.90
C GLY A 559 13.08 21.21 -7.13
N PHE A 560 12.48 20.12 -7.61
CA PHE A 560 11.56 20.12 -8.74
C PHE A 560 10.26 19.37 -8.45
N SER A 561 9.14 19.91 -8.92
CA SER A 561 7.83 19.28 -8.86
C SER A 561 7.51 18.63 -10.20
N ALA A 562 7.52 17.30 -10.24
CA ALA A 562 7.19 16.52 -11.43
C ALA A 562 5.74 16.02 -11.38
N ARG A 563 5.26 15.66 -10.18
CA ARG A 563 3.92 15.10 -9.89
C ARG A 563 3.54 15.46 -8.44
N LEU A 564 2.29 15.19 -8.05
CA LEU A 564 1.93 15.14 -6.62
C LEU A 564 2.83 14.12 -5.90
N SER A 565 3.50 14.55 -4.83
CA SER A 565 4.48 13.71 -4.12
C SER A 565 3.88 13.13 -2.84
N GLY A 566 4.14 11.84 -2.61
CA GLY A 566 3.81 11.17 -1.34
C GLY A 566 4.70 11.61 -0.16
N SER A 567 5.75 12.39 -0.40
CA SER A 567 6.65 12.91 0.65
C SER A 567 5.91 13.59 1.80
N THR A 568 4.81 14.30 1.54
CA THR A 568 4.01 14.92 2.60
C THR A 568 3.37 13.89 3.52
N ALA A 569 2.87 12.78 2.97
CA ALA A 569 2.27 11.70 3.77
C ALA A 569 3.34 11.04 4.66
N GLU A 570 4.51 10.73 4.10
CA GLU A 570 5.61 10.14 4.88
C GLU A 570 6.11 11.09 5.98
N PHE A 571 6.19 12.40 5.71
CA PHE A 571 6.54 13.39 6.73
C PHE A 571 5.52 13.42 7.87
N LEU A 572 4.22 13.34 7.56
CA LEU A 572 3.18 13.23 8.58
C LEU A 572 3.29 11.94 9.38
N SER A 573 3.61 10.81 8.75
CA SER A 573 3.87 9.54 9.45
C SER A 573 5.06 9.65 10.40
N MET A 574 6.16 10.26 9.97
CA MET A 574 7.32 10.53 10.84
C MET A 574 6.93 11.47 11.99
N TRP A 575 6.16 12.53 11.72
CA TRP A 575 5.68 13.44 12.76
C TRP A 575 4.81 12.73 13.81
N VAL A 576 3.92 11.81 13.39
CA VAL A 576 3.12 11.00 14.32
C VAL A 576 4.02 10.13 15.20
N LEU A 577 5.02 9.46 14.62
CA LEU A 577 5.96 8.64 15.39
C LEU A 577 6.81 9.49 16.36
N MET A 578 7.23 10.67 15.93
CA MET A 578 8.01 11.60 16.77
C MET A 578 7.19 12.11 17.97
N PHE A 579 5.96 12.57 17.73
CA PHE A 579 5.18 13.29 18.76
C PHE A 579 4.17 12.43 19.51
N ILE A 580 3.77 11.27 18.99
CA ILE A 580 2.73 10.43 19.59
C ILE A 580 3.28 9.05 19.90
N GLY A 581 4.02 8.47 18.96
CA GLY A 581 4.54 7.11 19.03
C GLY A 581 3.77 6.13 18.13
N PRO A 582 4.25 4.87 18.02
CA PRO A 582 3.72 3.90 17.07
C PRO A 582 2.36 3.33 17.45
N GLU A 583 2.10 3.14 18.75
CA GLU A 583 0.90 2.48 19.28
C GLU A 583 0.28 3.33 20.39
N PRO A 584 -0.44 4.42 20.04
CA PRO A 584 -1.05 5.29 21.04
C PRO A 584 -2.16 4.58 21.82
N PHE A 585 -2.81 3.57 21.26
CA PHE A 585 -3.79 2.73 21.95
C PHE A 585 -3.32 1.28 21.99
N ILE A 586 -3.44 0.66 23.16
CA ILE A 586 -3.02 -0.72 23.40
C ILE A 586 -4.09 -1.48 24.20
N LEU A 587 -4.03 -2.81 24.17
CA LEU A 587 -4.83 -3.68 25.03
C LEU A 587 -3.96 -4.22 26.16
N ALA A 588 -4.44 -4.08 27.39
CA ALA A 588 -3.86 -4.77 28.53
C ALA A 588 -4.14 -6.28 28.49
N ASP A 589 -3.47 -7.05 29.35
CA ASP A 589 -3.62 -8.52 29.44
C ASP A 589 -5.07 -8.97 29.71
N ASP A 590 -5.88 -8.12 30.34
CA ASP A 590 -7.30 -8.37 30.62
C ASP A 590 -8.24 -7.93 29.48
N GLY A 591 -7.69 -7.43 28.37
CA GLY A 591 -8.42 -6.91 27.21
C GLY A 591 -8.92 -5.48 27.37
N SER A 592 -8.59 -4.78 28.47
CA SER A 592 -8.97 -3.39 28.64
C SER A 592 -8.15 -2.46 27.72
N LEU A 593 -8.83 -1.46 27.13
CA LEU A 593 -8.18 -0.46 26.29
C LEU A 593 -7.42 0.54 27.16
N GLN A 594 -6.16 0.78 26.83
CA GLN A 594 -5.36 1.84 27.43
C GLN A 594 -4.81 2.75 26.35
N MET A 595 -4.38 3.95 26.74
CA MET A 595 -3.67 4.87 25.86
C MET A 595 -2.28 5.18 26.43
N GLN A 596 -1.31 5.41 25.56
CA GLN A 596 0.02 5.86 25.93
C GLN A 596 0.54 6.88 24.92
N LEU A 597 1.51 7.68 25.33
CA LEU A 597 2.26 8.57 24.46
C LEU A 597 3.74 8.20 24.60
N VAL A 598 4.34 7.66 23.54
CA VAL A 598 5.73 7.18 23.56
C VAL A 598 6.48 7.87 22.42
N PRO A 599 6.88 9.14 22.62
CA PRO A 599 7.48 9.95 21.57
C PRO A 599 8.91 9.50 21.23
N ALA A 600 9.41 10.07 20.14
CA ALA A 600 10.81 10.07 19.75
C ALA A 600 11.23 11.52 19.47
N LEU A 601 11.50 12.29 20.52
CA LEU A 601 11.87 13.71 20.41
C LEU A 601 13.28 13.96 20.96
N PRO A 602 14.19 14.55 20.17
CA PRO A 602 15.47 14.99 20.68
C PRO A 602 15.32 16.23 21.55
N SER A 603 16.24 16.43 22.49
CA SER A 603 16.27 17.58 23.39
C SER A 603 16.30 18.92 22.64
N TRP A 604 16.96 18.98 21.48
CA TRP A 604 17.05 20.19 20.67
C TRP A 604 15.71 20.66 20.05
N LEU A 605 14.64 19.84 20.09
CA LEU A 605 13.28 20.30 19.73
C LEU A 605 12.57 21.05 20.87
N PHE A 606 13.11 20.99 22.09
CA PHE A 606 12.59 21.72 23.24
C PHE A 606 13.30 23.06 23.45
N GLU A 607 14.60 23.09 23.16
CA GLU A 607 15.46 24.25 23.28
C GLU A 607 16.43 24.30 22.11
N ASP A 608 16.57 25.47 21.49
CA ASP A 608 17.51 25.67 20.41
C ASP A 608 18.91 25.92 20.98
N LEU A 609 19.63 24.81 21.17
CA LEU A 609 20.97 24.81 21.73
C LEU A 609 22.03 25.39 20.77
N ASP A 610 21.71 25.50 19.47
CA ASP A 610 22.65 25.93 18.44
C ASP A 610 22.62 27.46 18.25
N ASP A 611 21.44 28.09 18.35
CA ASP A 611 21.24 29.54 18.18
C ASP A 611 21.03 30.32 19.51
N ASP A 612 21.24 29.68 20.67
CA ASP A 612 21.01 30.25 22.02
C ASP A 612 19.59 30.86 22.19
N LEU A 613 18.58 30.35 21.48
CA LEU A 613 17.20 30.79 21.67
C LEU A 613 16.60 30.06 22.87
N PRO A 614 16.01 30.79 23.84
CA PRO A 614 15.50 30.17 25.05
C PRO A 614 14.36 29.21 24.70
N GLY A 615 14.39 28.01 25.29
CA GLY A 615 13.29 27.07 25.22
C GLY A 615 11.99 27.66 25.79
N THR A 616 10.87 26.97 25.54
CA THR A 616 9.62 27.29 26.25
C THR A 616 9.62 26.53 27.57
N TYR A 617 9.32 27.22 28.67
CA TYR A 617 9.31 26.67 30.00
C TYR A 617 7.92 26.75 30.63
N ASP A 618 7.55 25.77 31.44
CA ASP A 618 6.40 25.87 32.33
C ASP A 618 6.72 26.67 33.61
N GLU A 619 5.74 26.80 34.51
CA GLU A 619 5.89 27.54 35.77
C GLU A 619 6.91 26.91 36.74
N ASP A 620 7.18 25.61 36.59
CA ASP A 620 8.12 24.84 37.42
C ASP A 620 9.54 24.80 36.82
N GLY A 621 9.72 25.38 35.63
CA GLY A 621 11.00 25.45 34.92
C GLY A 621 11.32 24.22 34.08
N ASN A 622 10.34 23.36 33.77
CA ASN A 622 10.53 22.26 32.83
C ASN A 622 10.45 22.77 31.39
N LEU A 623 11.25 22.20 30.51
CA LEU A 623 11.14 22.45 29.08
C LEU A 623 9.84 21.85 28.54
N ILE A 624 9.13 22.61 27.70
CA ILE A 624 7.85 22.16 27.13
C ILE A 624 7.81 22.18 25.61
N VAL A 625 7.08 21.21 25.07
CA VAL A 625 6.62 21.23 23.67
C VAL A 625 5.13 20.93 23.62
N THR A 626 4.41 21.62 22.74
CA THR A 626 2.95 21.52 22.63
C THR A 626 2.52 21.19 21.22
N PHE A 627 1.57 20.27 21.08
CA PHE A 627 0.95 19.93 19.79
C PHE A 627 -0.54 19.63 19.94
N LYS A 628 -1.22 19.37 18.82
CA LYS A 628 -2.64 19.00 18.80
C LYS A 628 -2.83 17.54 18.43
N LEU A 629 -3.48 16.79 19.31
CA LEU A 629 -3.95 15.44 19.08
C LEU A 629 -5.42 15.45 18.62
N PHE A 630 -5.75 14.63 17.61
CA PHE A 630 -7.10 14.52 17.04
C PHE A 630 -7.79 15.87 16.80
N ARG A 631 -7.04 16.83 16.23
CA ARG A 631 -7.45 18.21 15.88
C ARG A 631 -7.70 19.16 17.05
N SER A 632 -8.22 18.72 18.19
CA SER A 632 -8.69 19.63 19.26
C SER A 632 -8.06 19.42 20.63
N ILE A 633 -7.47 18.27 20.92
CA ILE A 633 -6.88 18.01 22.24
C ILE A 633 -5.48 18.60 22.25
N ILE A 634 -5.21 19.54 23.16
CA ILE A 634 -3.87 20.12 23.31
C ILE A 634 -3.04 19.16 24.15
N VAL A 635 -1.89 18.72 23.63
CA VAL A 635 -0.95 17.88 24.37
C VAL A 635 0.29 18.69 24.67
N THR A 636 0.70 18.73 25.94
CA THR A 636 1.94 19.37 26.41
C THR A 636 2.83 18.33 27.05
N TYR A 637 4.08 18.25 26.60
CA TYR A 637 5.11 17.45 27.26
C TYR A 637 5.93 18.33 28.18
N HIS A 638 6.12 17.89 29.42
CA HIS A 638 6.95 18.54 30.43
C HIS A 638 8.22 17.70 30.61
N ASN A 639 9.34 18.16 30.07
CA ASN A 639 10.62 17.46 30.09
C ASN A 639 11.50 18.03 31.20
N SER A 640 11.47 17.40 32.38
CA SER A 640 12.16 17.89 33.57
C SER A 640 13.67 17.66 33.53
N GLU A 641 14.13 16.60 32.86
CA GLU A 641 15.55 16.26 32.75
C GLU A 641 16.25 16.97 31.58
N GLY A 642 15.49 17.53 30.63
CA GLY A 642 16.03 18.19 29.43
C GLY A 642 16.71 17.23 28.44
N GLY A 643 16.54 15.92 28.63
CA GLY A 643 17.11 14.88 27.78
C GLY A 643 16.27 14.57 26.54
N ASN A 644 16.76 13.65 25.72
CA ASN A 644 15.97 13.09 24.61
C ASN A 644 14.84 12.22 25.16
N LEU A 645 13.64 12.36 24.57
CA LEU A 645 12.49 11.49 24.82
C LEU A 645 12.41 10.45 23.71
N TYR A 646 13.35 9.50 23.67
CA TYR A 646 13.45 8.45 22.65
C TYR A 646 12.81 7.15 23.13
N GLY A 647 11.58 6.89 22.70
CA GLY A 647 10.86 5.67 23.10
C GLY A 647 10.54 5.62 24.60
N VAL A 648 10.55 6.78 25.27
CA VAL A 648 10.33 6.91 26.72
C VAL A 648 8.84 7.12 26.98
N SER A 649 8.28 6.47 28.00
CA SER A 649 6.92 6.74 28.46
C SER A 649 6.91 7.83 29.54
N PRO A 650 5.86 8.67 29.61
CA PRO A 650 5.65 9.61 30.69
C PRO A 650 5.65 8.94 32.07
N ASN A 651 6.12 9.66 33.07
CA ASN A 651 6.00 9.28 34.47
C ASN A 651 4.57 9.49 35.02
N SER A 652 3.84 10.46 34.49
CA SER A 652 2.44 10.72 34.83
C SER A 652 1.73 11.58 33.77
N TYR A 653 0.40 11.62 33.87
CA TYR A 653 -0.46 12.48 33.06
C TYR A 653 -1.40 13.31 33.92
N LYS A 654 -1.75 14.50 33.42
CA LYS A 654 -2.89 15.28 33.88
C LYS A 654 -3.81 15.55 32.70
N ILE A 655 -5.05 15.09 32.80
CA ILE A 655 -6.05 15.15 31.73
C ILE A 655 -7.13 16.14 32.14
N THR A 656 -7.32 17.20 31.36
CA THR A 656 -8.28 18.26 31.65
C THR A 656 -9.54 18.11 30.79
N LYS A 657 -10.70 18.15 31.43
CA LYS A 657 -12.02 17.98 30.83
C LYS A 657 -12.67 19.33 30.49
N ASP A 658 -13.69 19.31 29.64
CA ASP A 658 -14.40 20.51 29.17
C ASP A 658 -15.21 21.23 30.27
N ASP A 659 -15.60 20.52 31.33
CA ASP A 659 -16.20 21.06 32.55
C ASP A 659 -15.18 21.74 33.50
N GLY A 660 -13.89 21.74 33.13
CA GLY A 660 -12.79 22.31 33.91
C GLY A 660 -12.23 21.38 35.00
N THR A 661 -12.75 20.16 35.14
CA THR A 661 -12.17 19.15 36.04
C THR A 661 -10.91 18.54 35.43
N SER A 662 -10.04 17.98 36.28
CA SER A 662 -8.85 17.26 35.82
C SER A 662 -8.66 15.94 36.54
N VAL A 663 -8.13 14.95 35.83
CA VAL A 663 -7.74 13.64 36.36
C VAL A 663 -6.22 13.51 36.27
N THR A 664 -5.57 13.15 37.37
CA THR A 664 -4.14 12.80 37.39
C THR A 664 -3.99 11.28 37.35
N VAL A 665 -3.10 10.80 36.51
CA VAL A 665 -2.78 9.38 36.33
C VAL A 665 -1.29 9.20 36.59
N ASP A 666 -0.94 8.34 37.54
CA ASP A 666 0.45 7.95 37.79
C ASP A 666 0.84 6.80 36.84
N GLY A 667 2.04 6.89 36.25
CA GLY A 667 2.57 5.91 35.31
C GLY A 667 2.39 6.28 33.83
N GLY A 668 2.95 5.43 32.96
CA GLY A 668 3.05 5.69 31.51
C GLY A 668 1.79 5.38 30.69
N VAL A 669 0.71 4.92 31.31
CA VAL A 669 -0.54 4.54 30.63
C VAL A 669 -1.75 5.28 31.19
N ILE A 670 -2.61 5.76 30.30
CA ILE A 670 -3.91 6.35 30.58
C ILE A 670 -4.96 5.23 30.60
N PRO A 671 -5.77 5.11 31.68
CA PRO A 671 -6.73 4.02 31.84
C PRO A 671 -7.94 4.14 30.91
N THR A 672 -8.75 3.09 30.88
CA THR A 672 -9.83 2.86 29.92
C THR A 672 -10.83 3.99 29.74
N ASP A 673 -11.34 4.57 30.83
CA ASP A 673 -12.40 5.58 30.75
C ASP A 673 -11.88 6.84 30.04
N GLU A 674 -10.72 7.34 30.46
CA GLU A 674 -10.03 8.46 29.83
C GLU A 674 -9.55 8.12 28.41
N ALA A 675 -8.99 6.94 28.17
CA ALA A 675 -8.55 6.51 26.84
C ALA A 675 -9.72 6.50 25.83
N ILE A 676 -10.89 5.99 26.23
CA ILE A 676 -12.10 6.01 25.39
C ILE A 676 -12.57 7.44 25.12
N ALA A 677 -12.53 8.33 26.12
CA ALA A 677 -12.91 9.72 25.96
C ALA A 677 -11.97 10.46 24.99
N ILE A 678 -10.66 10.24 25.10
CA ILE A 678 -9.64 10.79 24.21
C ILE A 678 -9.85 10.27 22.77
N ARG A 679 -10.00 8.95 22.60
CA ARG A 679 -10.24 8.31 21.30
C ARG A 679 -11.49 8.84 20.58
N LYS A 680 -12.54 9.15 21.34
CA LYS A 680 -13.79 9.70 20.82
C LYS A 680 -13.76 11.23 20.65
N VAL A 681 -12.69 11.88 21.09
CA VAL A 681 -12.56 13.35 21.12
C VAL A 681 -13.75 13.97 21.86
N PHE A 682 -14.11 13.38 23.00
CA PHE A 682 -15.31 13.73 23.74
C PHE A 682 -14.97 14.17 25.16
N GLY A 683 -15.30 15.43 25.50
CA GLY A 683 -15.15 15.97 26.85
C GLY A 683 -13.71 16.19 27.32
N ILE A 684 -12.69 16.02 26.46
CA ILE A 684 -11.28 16.24 26.78
C ILE A 684 -10.76 17.49 26.06
N VAL A 685 -10.09 18.36 26.80
CA VAL A 685 -9.53 19.63 26.30
C VAL A 685 -8.00 19.56 26.17
N SER A 686 -7.32 19.06 27.20
CA SER A 686 -5.86 18.95 27.20
C SER A 686 -5.33 17.71 27.92
N ILE A 687 -4.11 17.33 27.57
CA ILE A 687 -3.31 16.28 28.20
C ILE A 687 -1.92 16.87 28.47
N ASP A 688 -1.55 16.97 29.74
CA ASP A 688 -0.19 17.31 30.16
C ASP A 688 0.52 16.00 30.54
N ALA A 689 1.61 15.66 29.85
CA ALA A 689 2.39 14.45 30.11
C ALA A 689 3.77 14.83 30.67
N TYR A 690 4.12 14.27 31.83
CA TYR A 690 5.31 14.63 32.59
C TYR A 690 6.37 13.56 32.42
N PHE A 691 7.56 13.96 31.96
CA PHE A 691 8.73 13.11 31.76
C PHE A 691 9.81 13.40 32.81
#